data_AF-A0A9P4THL6-F1
#
_entry.id   AF-A0A9P4THL6-F1
#
_cell.length_a   1.000
_cell.length_b   1.000
_cell.length_c   1.000
_cell.angle_alpha   90.00
_cell.angle_beta   90.00
_cell.angle_gamma   90.00
#
_symmetry.space_group_name_H-M   'P 1'
#
loop_
_entity.id
_entity.type
_entity.pdbx_description
1 polymer ?
#
loop_
_entity_poly.entity_id
_entity_poly.type
_entity_poly.pdbx_seq_one_letter_code
_entity_poly.pdbx_strand_id
1 'polypeptide(L)'
;MPAFKANDGVSLHFETHGSSSSPPLMLLHGFTGSGQVFKRNIPALAEKYHVIVPDLRGHGASDKPRAGYHVARLALDLRNLIEHLQLPDGKVSAIGTSLGAAIIWSYSSLFTPTTFSHVIYVDQAPLQNYLPDWDSSYGNRGMNNPAALLGLQETLATDPATAHRGTIAACLGYRYEHHPGEPTPGSKEWEEDEEFFLGEAMKGNGRCMPNGLTSPRTPKQTGLALTEYTANPSPPSESPKDKSSGVPESFLLPNGYPDYLRLILTSRVYDVVKETPLTLATNLSNRLECNVLLKREDLQPVFSFKLRGAYNKMAHLEPKERWRGVVACSAGNHAQGVAYSARHLKIPATIVMPSGTPDIKHKNVSRLGGSVILHGADFDAAKAEATRLEQLHGLISIPPFDDPYVIAGQGTVGLELLRQTNLQNLHAIFCCVGGGGLIAGIGVYIKRIAPHVKIIGVEQYDANAMVESLKAGRRVLLKEVGLFADGAAVKTVGEETFRICQEVVDEVVQVTTDETCAAIKDMFEDTRSIVEPAGALALAGLKKWVSRNPSPDRERGLVAVASGANMNFDRLRFVAERAALGENKEALLSVIIPEKPGAFAKLISTIHPMGITEFSYRYSGPQEANILLGVELKAATRSRDLPDLIARLGAEGMTATDLSQDELAKSHIRYLVGGRSSAADEHMFMFEFPERGGALFKFLNTLQPGMNISLFHYRNYGGDVAKILAGIQCPQEESAKLTEFLRDIGYPYKEVTDSASYKMFMRD
;
A
#
# COMPACT_ATOMS: atom_id res chain seq x y z
N MET A 1 -40.13 32.45 17.04
CA MET A 1 -38.88 32.82 16.35
C MET A 1 -38.74 31.91 15.14
N PRO A 2 -38.59 32.46 13.91
CA PRO A 2 -38.56 31.65 12.69
C PRO A 2 -37.37 30.69 12.72
N ALA A 3 -37.63 29.41 12.46
CA ALA A 3 -36.58 28.41 12.34
C ALA A 3 -36.94 27.43 11.23
N PHE A 4 -35.91 26.90 10.56
CA PHE A 4 -36.08 25.86 9.55
C PHE A 4 -35.18 24.66 9.87
N LYS A 5 -35.55 23.48 9.37
CA LYS A 5 -34.70 22.29 9.49
C LYS A 5 -33.77 22.19 8.29
N ALA A 6 -32.47 22.16 8.54
CA ALA A 6 -31.47 21.79 7.54
C ALA A 6 -31.64 20.32 7.13
N ASN A 7 -30.99 19.92 6.03
CA ASN A 7 -31.12 18.58 5.46
C ASN A 7 -30.61 17.43 6.37
N ASP A 8 -29.83 17.73 7.41
CA ASP A 8 -29.37 16.78 8.43
C ASP A 8 -30.22 16.82 9.71
N GLY A 9 -31.35 17.54 9.70
CA GLY A 9 -32.31 17.61 10.79
C GLY A 9 -32.03 18.67 11.85
N VAL A 10 -30.91 19.41 11.73
CA VAL A 10 -30.53 20.52 12.62
C VAL A 10 -31.47 21.71 12.42
N SER A 11 -32.02 22.26 13.50
CA SER A 11 -32.89 23.43 13.47
C SER A 11 -32.06 24.72 13.50
N LEU A 12 -32.26 25.58 12.51
CA LEU A 12 -31.55 26.85 12.36
C LEU A 12 -32.51 28.03 12.46
N HIS A 13 -32.19 28.93 13.38
CA HIS A 13 -32.92 30.17 13.62
C HIS A 13 -32.48 31.27 12.65
N PHE A 14 -33.42 32.12 12.24
CA PHE A 14 -33.12 33.33 11.48
C PHE A 14 -34.18 34.40 11.71
N GLU A 15 -33.79 35.65 11.51
CA GLU A 15 -34.69 36.81 11.54
C GLU A 15 -34.79 37.45 10.16
N THR A 16 -35.94 38.07 9.89
CA THR A 16 -36.15 38.89 8.69
C THR A 16 -36.69 40.26 9.04
N HIS A 17 -36.20 41.30 8.36
CA HIS A 17 -36.56 42.69 8.59
C HIS A 17 -36.77 43.42 7.26
N GLY A 18 -37.65 44.41 7.23
CA GLY A 18 -38.02 45.14 6.01
C GLY A 18 -39.08 44.41 5.15
N SER A 19 -39.41 44.99 4.00
CA SER A 19 -40.43 44.42 3.10
C SER A 19 -39.88 43.24 2.30
N SER A 20 -40.61 42.12 2.24
CA SER A 20 -40.26 40.94 1.41
C SER A 20 -40.27 41.19 -0.09
N SER A 21 -40.84 42.32 -0.54
CA SER A 21 -40.73 42.78 -1.94
C SER A 21 -39.43 43.52 -2.25
N SER A 22 -38.63 43.87 -1.23
CA SER A 22 -37.34 44.53 -1.41
C SER A 22 -36.22 43.52 -1.72
N PRO A 23 -35.12 43.95 -2.36
CA PRO A 23 -34.01 43.04 -2.68
C PRO A 23 -33.46 42.31 -1.44
N PRO A 24 -33.19 40.99 -1.51
CA PRO A 24 -32.73 40.23 -0.35
C PRO A 24 -31.27 40.54 0.00
N LEU A 25 -31.02 40.78 1.30
CA LEU A 25 -29.70 41.02 1.87
C LEU A 25 -29.44 40.06 3.04
N MET A 26 -28.46 39.18 2.92
CA MET A 26 -28.06 38.25 3.98
C MET A 26 -26.91 38.81 4.81
N LEU A 27 -27.02 38.77 6.14
CA LEU A 27 -25.98 39.19 7.07
C LEU A 27 -25.48 37.98 7.88
N LEU A 28 -24.25 37.54 7.64
CA LEU A 28 -23.65 36.35 8.25
C LEU A 28 -22.59 36.73 9.27
N HIS A 29 -22.83 36.37 10.53
CA HIS A 29 -21.97 36.69 11.65
C HIS A 29 -20.70 35.82 11.70
N GLY A 30 -19.69 36.28 12.44
CA GLY A 30 -18.42 35.58 12.68
C GLY A 30 -18.49 34.45 13.71
N PHE A 31 -17.36 33.76 13.90
CA PHE A 31 -17.22 32.71 14.92
C PHE A 31 -17.50 33.31 16.31
N THR A 32 -18.21 32.57 17.18
CA THR A 32 -18.70 33.01 18.51
C THR A 32 -19.79 34.09 18.53
N GLY A 33 -20.19 34.63 17.37
CA GLY A 33 -21.27 35.63 17.27
C GLY A 33 -22.68 35.04 17.12
N SER A 34 -23.66 35.91 16.88
CA SER A 34 -25.04 35.58 16.49
C SER A 34 -25.58 36.70 15.60
N GLY A 35 -26.82 36.59 15.10
CA GLY A 35 -27.47 37.67 14.35
C GLY A 35 -27.54 39.01 15.08
N GLN A 36 -27.44 38.99 16.42
CA GLN A 36 -27.46 40.19 17.26
C GLN A 36 -26.33 41.18 17.00
N VAL A 37 -25.21 40.74 16.40
CA VAL A 37 -24.12 41.65 16.04
C VAL A 37 -24.56 42.74 15.05
N PHE A 38 -25.60 42.47 14.26
CA PHE A 38 -26.13 43.42 13.28
C PHE A 38 -27.26 44.30 13.82
N LYS A 39 -27.62 44.22 15.11
CA LYS A 39 -28.78 44.93 15.69
C LYS A 39 -28.82 46.44 15.40
N ARG A 40 -27.65 47.08 15.34
CA ARG A 40 -27.51 48.53 15.05
C ARG A 40 -27.59 48.83 13.55
N ASN A 41 -27.24 47.87 12.69
CA ASN A 41 -27.26 48.02 11.23
C ASN A 41 -28.64 47.73 10.63
N ILE A 42 -29.40 46.80 11.23
CA ILE A 42 -30.68 46.32 10.70
C ILE A 42 -31.67 47.45 10.40
N PRO A 43 -31.94 48.43 11.27
CA PRO A 43 -32.93 49.48 10.98
C PRO A 43 -32.63 50.25 9.70
N ALA A 44 -31.38 50.67 9.50
CA ALA A 44 -30.97 51.42 8.31
C ALA A 44 -30.98 50.58 7.02
N LEU A 45 -30.60 49.30 7.12
CA LEU A 45 -30.60 48.40 5.96
C LEU A 45 -32.02 47.97 5.55
N ALA A 46 -32.91 47.78 6.53
CA ALA A 46 -34.29 47.36 6.32
C ALA A 46 -35.16 48.40 5.60
N GLU A 47 -34.73 49.67 5.54
CA GLU A 47 -35.39 50.70 4.72
C GLU A 47 -35.31 50.39 3.21
N LYS A 48 -34.29 49.64 2.78
CA LYS A 48 -33.99 49.39 1.35
C LYS A 48 -33.96 47.91 0.96
N TYR A 49 -33.72 47.02 1.92
CA TYR A 49 -33.51 45.60 1.68
C TYR A 49 -34.46 44.74 2.51
N HIS A 50 -34.77 43.55 2.00
CA HIS A 50 -35.29 42.46 2.82
C HIS A 50 -34.11 41.80 3.53
N VAL A 51 -33.84 42.23 4.76
CA VAL A 51 -32.66 41.81 5.53
C VAL A 51 -32.94 40.45 6.16
N ILE A 52 -32.06 39.47 5.94
CA ILE A 52 -32.14 38.12 6.47
C ILE A 52 -30.90 37.86 7.33
N VAL A 53 -31.11 37.51 8.60
CA VAL A 53 -30.03 37.37 9.58
C VAL A 53 -30.14 35.99 10.25
N PRO A 54 -29.43 34.97 9.74
CA PRO A 54 -29.42 33.66 10.37
C PRO A 54 -28.47 33.60 11.56
N ASP A 55 -28.85 32.84 12.57
CA ASP A 55 -27.92 32.28 13.54
C ASP A 55 -27.31 31.01 12.94
N LEU A 56 -25.99 30.97 12.81
CA LEU A 56 -25.29 29.80 12.29
C LEU A 56 -25.46 28.60 13.22
N ARG A 57 -25.37 27.36 12.72
CA ARG A 57 -25.38 26.17 13.62
C ARG A 57 -24.31 26.31 14.70
N GLY A 58 -24.66 25.93 15.93
CA GLY A 58 -23.81 26.13 17.10
C GLY A 58 -23.87 27.52 17.73
N HIS A 59 -24.54 28.49 17.10
CA HIS A 59 -24.56 29.89 17.51
C HIS A 59 -25.98 30.38 17.77
N GLY A 60 -26.10 31.47 18.54
CA GLY A 60 -27.38 32.11 18.85
C GLY A 60 -28.48 31.13 19.28
N ALA A 61 -29.66 31.28 18.69
CA ALA A 61 -30.82 30.42 18.94
C ALA A 61 -30.86 29.15 18.07
N SER A 62 -29.90 28.95 17.17
CA SER A 62 -29.76 27.71 16.40
C SER A 62 -29.30 26.53 17.26
N ASP A 63 -29.62 25.32 16.80
CA ASP A 63 -29.21 24.07 17.43
C ASP A 63 -27.69 23.99 17.55
N LYS A 64 -27.23 23.29 18.59
CA LYS A 64 -25.80 23.07 18.91
C LYS A 64 -25.46 21.58 18.74
N PRO A 65 -25.44 21.06 17.50
CA PRO A 65 -25.24 19.63 17.22
C PRO A 65 -23.83 19.18 17.60
N ARG A 66 -23.63 17.91 17.97
CA ARG A 66 -22.30 17.41 18.38
C ARG A 66 -21.23 17.43 17.29
N ALA A 67 -21.61 17.65 16.03
CA ALA A 67 -20.73 17.65 14.87
C ALA A 67 -21.29 18.54 13.75
N GLY A 68 -20.52 18.69 12.66
CA GLY A 68 -20.96 19.43 11.47
C GLY A 68 -20.54 20.90 11.45
N TYR A 69 -19.47 21.28 12.15
CA TYR A 69 -19.00 22.67 12.22
C TYR A 69 -18.00 23.07 11.11
N HIS A 70 -17.73 22.17 10.16
CA HIS A 70 -16.85 22.48 9.05
C HIS A 70 -17.48 23.55 8.13
N VAL A 71 -16.69 24.47 7.58
CA VAL A 71 -17.18 25.60 6.76
C VAL A 71 -18.02 25.11 5.58
N ALA A 72 -17.65 24.00 4.95
CA ALA A 72 -18.44 23.37 3.87
C ALA A 72 -19.87 22.96 4.31
N ARG A 73 -20.02 22.51 5.57
CA ARG A 73 -21.34 22.16 6.14
C ARG A 73 -22.15 23.41 6.48
N LEU A 74 -21.51 24.43 7.02
CA LEU A 74 -22.13 25.75 7.25
C LEU A 74 -22.57 26.42 5.94
N ALA A 75 -21.81 26.23 4.85
CA ALA A 75 -22.20 26.67 3.51
C ALA A 75 -23.42 25.91 2.99
N LEU A 76 -23.52 24.61 3.27
CA LEU A 76 -24.70 23.82 2.92
C LEU A 76 -25.94 24.27 3.72
N ASP A 77 -25.77 24.73 4.96
CA ASP A 77 -26.86 25.33 5.73
C ASP A 77 -27.36 26.63 5.12
N LEU A 78 -26.41 27.48 4.71
CA LEU A 78 -26.73 28.71 4.00
C LEU A 78 -27.53 28.40 2.71
N ARG A 79 -27.14 27.34 2.00
CA ARG A 79 -27.90 26.84 0.84
C ARG A 79 -29.29 26.38 1.22
N ASN A 80 -29.42 25.57 2.27
CA ASN A 80 -30.74 25.10 2.69
C ASN A 80 -31.64 26.27 3.15
N LEU A 81 -31.07 27.34 3.72
CA LEU A 81 -31.83 28.55 4.08
C LEU A 81 -32.29 29.32 2.84
N ILE A 82 -31.41 29.50 1.86
CA ILE A 82 -31.74 30.16 0.58
C ILE A 82 -32.85 29.41 -0.16
N GLU A 83 -32.76 28.07 -0.20
CA GLU A 83 -33.78 27.18 -0.77
C GLU A 83 -35.10 27.26 0.03
N HIS A 84 -35.02 27.27 1.37
CA HIS A 84 -36.19 27.36 2.24
C HIS A 84 -36.96 28.68 2.04
N LEU A 85 -36.23 29.79 1.89
CA LEU A 85 -36.79 31.12 1.63
C LEU A 85 -37.13 31.37 0.16
N GLN A 86 -36.83 30.41 -0.73
CA GLN A 86 -37.06 30.50 -2.18
C GLN A 86 -36.48 31.78 -2.80
N LEU A 87 -35.27 32.17 -2.35
CA LEU A 87 -34.65 33.40 -2.83
C LEU A 87 -34.15 33.23 -4.28
N PRO A 88 -34.37 34.23 -5.15
CA PRO A 88 -33.99 34.13 -6.55
C PRO A 88 -32.47 34.21 -6.74
N ASP A 89 -31.92 33.31 -7.55
CA ASP A 89 -30.51 33.34 -7.96
C ASP A 89 -30.17 34.67 -8.65
N GLY A 90 -28.95 35.16 -8.41
CA GLY A 90 -28.43 36.39 -8.99
C GLY A 90 -29.04 37.67 -8.42
N LYS A 91 -29.84 37.57 -7.36
CA LYS A 91 -30.51 38.71 -6.71
C LYS A 91 -30.15 38.89 -5.24
N VAL A 92 -29.51 37.89 -4.62
CA VAL A 92 -29.15 37.95 -3.20
C VAL A 92 -27.88 38.80 -3.03
N SER A 93 -27.90 39.77 -2.12
CA SER A 93 -26.68 40.42 -1.64
C SER A 93 -26.26 39.79 -0.33
N ALA A 94 -24.96 39.61 -0.08
CA ALA A 94 -24.48 39.00 1.16
C ALA A 94 -23.33 39.78 1.80
N ILE A 95 -23.37 39.93 3.13
CA ILE A 95 -22.30 40.49 3.94
C ILE A 95 -21.88 39.42 4.93
N GLY A 96 -20.60 39.02 4.88
CA GLY A 96 -20.03 38.02 5.79
C GLY A 96 -18.90 38.60 6.62
N THR A 97 -18.98 38.44 7.93
CA THR A 97 -17.90 38.81 8.87
C THR A 97 -17.14 37.56 9.30
N SER A 98 -15.80 37.52 9.21
CA SER A 98 -14.95 36.42 9.69
C SER A 98 -15.43 35.03 9.19
N LEU A 99 -16.02 34.18 10.06
CA LEU A 99 -16.61 32.90 9.66
C LEU A 99 -17.70 33.06 8.59
N GLY A 100 -18.54 34.08 8.68
CA GLY A 100 -19.55 34.39 7.67
C GLY A 100 -18.94 34.63 6.29
N ALA A 101 -17.77 35.26 6.23
CA ALA A 101 -17.03 35.45 4.98
C ALA A 101 -16.54 34.10 4.40
N ALA A 102 -15.99 33.24 5.24
CA ALA A 102 -15.55 31.89 4.85
C ALA A 102 -16.72 31.03 4.35
N ILE A 103 -17.91 31.17 4.95
CA ILE A 103 -19.13 30.48 4.53
C ILE A 103 -19.57 30.95 3.14
N ILE A 104 -19.57 32.26 2.86
CA ILE A 104 -19.96 32.77 1.53
C ILE A 104 -18.96 32.28 0.47
N TRP A 105 -17.65 32.32 0.74
CA TRP A 105 -16.66 31.75 -0.18
C TRP A 105 -16.87 30.27 -0.42
N SER A 106 -17.02 29.49 0.65
CA SER A 106 -17.24 28.05 0.53
C SER A 106 -18.55 27.74 -0.20
N TYR A 107 -19.59 28.55 -0.02
CA TYR A 107 -20.84 28.44 -0.78
C TYR A 107 -20.59 28.64 -2.27
N SER A 108 -19.96 29.76 -2.63
CA SER A 108 -19.69 30.11 -4.02
C SER A 108 -18.78 29.09 -4.71
N SER A 109 -17.86 28.49 -3.96
CA SER A 109 -16.96 27.44 -4.47
C SER A 109 -17.62 26.07 -4.59
N LEU A 110 -18.53 25.69 -3.69
CA LEU A 110 -19.09 24.33 -3.63
C LEU A 110 -20.39 24.17 -4.42
N PHE A 111 -21.21 25.21 -4.50
CA PHE A 111 -22.56 25.10 -5.04
C PHE A 111 -22.75 25.89 -6.32
N THR A 112 -22.54 27.20 -6.29
CA THR A 112 -22.69 28.05 -7.47
C THR A 112 -22.13 29.45 -7.24
N PRO A 113 -21.49 30.08 -8.26
CA PRO A 113 -21.12 31.48 -8.20
C PRO A 113 -22.30 32.43 -8.45
N THR A 114 -23.45 31.95 -8.94
CA THR A 114 -24.52 32.81 -9.47
C THR A 114 -25.55 33.27 -8.46
N THR A 115 -25.61 32.71 -7.26
CA THR A 115 -26.66 33.04 -6.29
C THR A 115 -26.56 34.48 -5.79
N PHE A 116 -25.34 34.99 -5.57
CA PHE A 116 -25.12 36.33 -5.06
C PHE A 116 -24.91 37.35 -6.19
N SER A 117 -25.65 38.46 -6.15
CA SER A 117 -25.41 39.63 -7.00
C SER A 117 -24.19 40.44 -6.53
N HIS A 118 -23.99 40.54 -5.22
CA HIS A 118 -22.90 41.28 -4.58
C HIS A 118 -22.52 40.58 -3.28
N VAL A 119 -21.22 40.60 -2.95
CA VAL A 119 -20.70 40.06 -1.69
C VAL A 119 -19.73 41.05 -1.05
N ILE A 120 -19.86 41.24 0.27
CA ILE A 120 -18.92 42.01 1.09
C ILE A 120 -18.29 41.07 2.12
N TYR A 121 -16.96 41.05 2.17
CA TYR A 121 -16.18 40.30 3.14
C TYR A 121 -15.57 41.26 4.17
N VAL A 122 -15.79 40.99 5.45
CA VAL A 122 -15.30 41.80 6.56
C VAL A 122 -14.45 40.91 7.48
N ASP A 123 -13.27 41.39 7.89
CA ASP A 123 -12.36 40.72 8.83
C ASP A 123 -12.02 39.27 8.47
N GLN A 124 -11.73 39.03 7.19
CA GLN A 124 -11.24 37.74 6.72
C GLN A 124 -9.86 37.88 6.08
N ALA A 125 -8.87 37.16 6.63
CA ALA A 125 -7.65 36.92 5.89
C ALA A 125 -7.99 36.07 4.65
N PRO A 126 -7.48 36.41 3.46
CA PRO A 126 -7.66 35.54 2.31
C PRO A 126 -7.16 34.15 2.67
N LEU A 127 -8.02 33.14 2.46
CA LEU A 127 -7.66 31.72 2.60
C LEU A 127 -6.62 31.29 1.53
N GLN A 128 -5.93 32.23 0.89
CA GLN A 128 -4.83 32.06 -0.05
C GLN A 128 -3.50 31.73 0.64
N ASN A 129 -3.53 30.94 1.73
CA ASN A 129 -2.33 30.32 2.31
C ASN A 129 -1.72 29.21 1.43
N TYR A 130 -1.91 29.27 0.11
CA TYR A 130 -1.48 28.22 -0.82
C TYR A 130 -0.81 28.77 -2.09
N LEU A 131 -0.79 30.09 -2.32
CA LEU A 131 -0.06 30.63 -3.47
C LEU A 131 1.43 30.81 -3.09
N PRO A 132 2.38 30.36 -3.94
CA PRO A 132 3.83 30.42 -3.65
C PRO A 132 4.40 31.84 -3.44
N ASP A 133 3.68 32.88 -3.85
CA ASP A 133 4.06 34.29 -3.78
C ASP A 133 3.58 34.99 -2.48
N TRP A 134 2.83 34.29 -1.63
CA TRP A 134 2.39 34.79 -0.32
C TRP A 134 3.26 34.21 0.80
N ASP A 135 4.41 34.84 1.08
CA ASP A 135 5.34 34.37 2.11
C ASP A 135 5.13 35.03 3.49
N SER A 136 5.91 34.58 4.48
CA SER A 136 5.87 35.05 5.88
C SER A 136 6.14 36.55 6.08
N SER A 137 6.57 37.28 5.04
CA SER A 137 6.76 38.72 5.07
C SER A 137 5.48 39.52 4.79
N TYR A 138 4.46 38.90 4.18
CA TYR A 138 3.18 39.53 3.82
C TYR A 138 2.02 39.18 4.79
N GLY A 139 2.18 38.12 5.61
CA GLY A 139 1.21 37.73 6.63
C GLY A 139 1.48 38.44 7.96
N ASN A 140 0.53 39.24 8.44
CA ASN A 140 0.60 39.85 9.76
C ASN A 140 0.74 38.78 10.86
N ARG A 141 1.52 39.07 11.91
CA ARG A 141 2.07 38.13 12.91
C ARG A 141 1.01 37.52 13.86
N GLY A 142 0.06 36.76 13.34
CA GLY A 142 -0.97 36.05 14.11
C GLY A 142 -1.01 34.55 13.81
N MET A 143 -1.12 33.73 14.86
CA MET A 143 -1.46 32.29 14.94
C MET A 143 -0.88 31.27 13.93
N ASN A 144 0.07 31.64 13.07
CA ASN A 144 0.65 30.73 12.06
C ASN A 144 1.98 30.10 12.50
N ASN A 145 2.33 30.22 13.78
CA ASN A 145 3.55 29.68 14.36
C ASN A 145 3.17 28.66 15.47
N PRO A 146 3.80 27.47 15.53
CA PRO A 146 3.49 26.43 16.51
C PRO A 146 3.56 26.88 17.98
N ALA A 147 4.51 27.75 18.34
CA ALA A 147 4.65 28.32 19.68
C ALA A 147 3.53 29.32 20.00
N ALA A 148 3.08 30.12 19.03
CA ALA A 148 1.92 31.01 19.21
C ALA A 148 0.62 30.20 19.37
N LEU A 149 0.48 29.11 18.62
CA LEU A 149 -0.65 28.18 18.76
C LEU A 149 -0.62 27.46 20.11
N LEU A 150 0.55 26.97 20.53
CA LEU A 150 0.76 26.36 21.85
C LEU A 150 0.47 27.34 22.98
N GLY A 151 0.97 28.57 22.90
CA GLY A 151 0.73 29.61 23.90
C GLY A 151 -0.75 29.97 24.01
N LEU A 152 -1.48 30.05 22.88
CA LEU A 152 -2.92 30.23 22.92
C LEU A 152 -3.65 29.03 23.52
N GLN A 153 -3.27 27.80 23.15
CA GLN A 153 -3.86 26.57 23.69
C GLN A 153 -3.65 26.48 25.21
N GLU A 154 -2.45 26.82 25.68
CA GLU A 154 -2.13 26.88 27.11
C GLU A 154 -2.92 27.97 27.82
N THR A 155 -3.04 29.17 27.23
CA THR A 155 -3.83 30.26 27.81
C THR A 155 -5.33 29.91 27.83
N LEU A 156 -5.89 29.31 26.78
CA LEU A 156 -7.27 28.83 26.77
C LEU A 156 -7.53 27.73 27.81
N ALA A 157 -6.52 26.89 28.10
CA ALA A 157 -6.63 25.81 29.08
C ALA A 157 -6.48 26.29 30.53
N THR A 158 -5.68 27.33 30.76
CA THR A 158 -5.31 27.79 32.11
C THR A 158 -6.03 29.08 32.53
N ASP A 159 -6.33 29.96 31.59
CA ASP A 159 -7.00 31.25 31.79
C ASP A 159 -7.84 31.66 30.56
N PRO A 160 -8.96 30.96 30.29
CA PRO A 160 -9.81 31.20 29.13
C PRO A 160 -10.40 32.63 29.10
N ALA A 161 -10.63 33.24 30.27
CA ALA A 161 -11.14 34.60 30.34
C ALA A 161 -10.14 35.61 29.75
N THR A 162 -8.85 35.48 30.08
CA THR A 162 -7.79 36.32 29.51
C THR A 162 -7.61 36.08 28.01
N ALA A 163 -7.67 34.83 27.55
CA ALA A 163 -7.63 34.52 26.11
C ALA A 163 -8.80 35.16 25.34
N HIS A 164 -10.01 35.11 25.92
CA HIS A 164 -11.19 35.73 25.33
C HIS A 164 -11.09 37.26 25.34
N ARG A 165 -10.66 37.90 26.43
CA ARG A 165 -10.44 39.36 26.48
C ARG A 165 -9.45 39.83 25.42
N GLY A 166 -8.32 39.15 25.27
CA GLY A 166 -7.34 39.50 24.24
C GLY A 166 -7.92 39.44 22.82
N THR A 167 -8.79 38.46 22.56
CA THR A 167 -9.48 38.33 21.27
C THR A 167 -10.57 39.41 21.10
N ILE A 168 -11.35 39.68 22.14
CA ILE A 168 -12.40 40.70 22.15
C ILE A 168 -11.79 42.09 21.95
N ALA A 169 -10.74 42.43 22.68
CA ALA A 169 -10.02 43.69 22.53
C ALA A 169 -9.43 43.87 21.12
N ALA A 170 -8.88 42.80 20.53
CA ALA A 170 -8.42 42.83 19.15
C ALA A 170 -9.57 43.09 18.17
N CYS A 171 -10.74 42.46 18.37
CA CYS A 171 -11.93 42.67 17.54
C CYS A 171 -12.55 44.07 17.71
N LEU A 172 -12.61 44.59 18.95
CA LEU A 172 -13.09 45.95 19.21
C LEU A 172 -12.14 47.01 18.63
N GLY A 173 -10.84 46.69 18.54
CA GLY A 173 -9.77 47.57 18.06
C GLY A 173 -9.68 47.75 16.54
N TYR A 174 -10.42 46.98 15.74
CA TYR A 174 -10.43 47.14 14.27
C TYR A 174 -11.29 48.34 13.86
N ARG A 175 -10.73 49.55 13.90
CA ARG A 175 -11.32 50.72 13.23
C ARG A 175 -10.25 51.56 12.54
N TYR A 176 -10.47 51.86 11.25
CA TYR A 176 -9.53 52.59 10.40
C TYR A 176 -9.51 54.10 10.69
N GLU A 177 -10.56 54.65 11.31
CA GLU A 177 -10.62 56.04 11.80
C GLU A 177 -11.63 56.15 12.97
N HIS A 178 -11.26 56.82 14.06
CA HIS A 178 -12.16 57.07 15.19
C HIS A 178 -13.01 58.33 14.95
N HIS A 179 -14.34 58.19 14.96
CA HIS A 179 -15.24 59.34 14.95
C HIS A 179 -15.40 59.94 16.37
N PRO A 180 -15.56 61.27 16.51
CA PRO A 180 -15.80 61.89 17.81
C PRO A 180 -17.07 61.34 18.48
N GLY A 181 -16.93 60.78 19.68
CA GLY A 181 -18.04 60.19 20.46
C GLY A 181 -18.12 58.65 20.44
N GLU A 182 -17.22 57.97 19.74
CA GLU A 182 -17.12 56.51 19.82
C GLU A 182 -16.33 56.02 21.05
N PRO A 183 -16.67 54.84 21.62
CA PRO A 183 -15.91 54.25 22.72
C PRO A 183 -14.45 54.01 22.32
N THR A 184 -13.53 54.55 23.10
CA THR A 184 -12.08 54.34 22.94
C THR A 184 -11.59 53.25 23.89
N PRO A 185 -10.48 52.55 23.61
CA PRO A 185 -9.88 51.60 24.56
C PRO A 185 -9.70 52.22 25.96
N GLY A 186 -10.31 51.60 26.97
CA GLY A 186 -10.32 52.09 28.36
C GLY A 186 -11.40 53.13 28.69
N SER A 187 -12.31 53.45 27.76
CA SER A 187 -13.54 54.19 28.10
C SER A 187 -14.53 53.25 28.80
N LYS A 188 -15.45 53.82 29.59
CA LYS A 188 -16.47 53.04 30.30
C LYS A 188 -17.31 52.17 29.35
N GLU A 189 -17.68 52.70 28.19
CA GLU A 189 -18.45 51.98 27.18
C GLU A 189 -17.64 50.85 26.52
N TRP A 190 -16.32 51.02 26.37
CA TRP A 190 -15.43 49.97 25.89
C TRP A 190 -15.31 48.83 26.90
N GLU A 191 -15.17 49.16 28.18
CA GLU A 191 -15.15 48.18 29.27
C GLU A 191 -16.49 47.42 29.37
N GLU A 192 -17.61 48.12 29.21
CA GLU A 192 -18.95 47.51 29.18
C GLU A 192 -19.13 46.56 27.97
N ASP A 193 -18.66 46.95 26.78
CA ASP A 193 -18.69 46.08 25.59
C ASP A 193 -17.77 44.86 25.76
N GLU A 194 -16.55 45.04 26.30
CA GLU A 194 -15.62 43.92 26.56
C GLU A 194 -16.21 42.93 27.57
N GLU A 195 -16.78 43.41 28.67
CA GLU A 195 -17.45 42.57 29.67
C GLU A 195 -18.66 41.84 29.11
N PHE A 196 -19.46 42.51 28.27
CA PHE A 196 -20.60 41.87 27.61
C PHE A 196 -20.14 40.69 26.74
N PHE A 197 -19.17 40.90 25.84
CA PHE A 197 -18.69 39.84 24.95
C PHE A 197 -17.95 38.74 25.70
N LEU A 198 -17.24 39.07 26.78
CA LEU A 198 -16.62 38.08 27.65
C LEU A 198 -17.68 37.21 28.33
N GLY A 199 -18.74 37.84 28.84
CA GLY A 199 -19.88 37.15 29.44
C GLY A 199 -20.56 36.19 28.46
N GLU A 200 -20.71 36.55 27.19
CA GLU A 200 -21.23 35.65 26.15
C GLU A 200 -20.25 34.51 25.83
N ALA A 201 -18.96 34.79 25.69
CA ALA A 201 -17.94 33.78 25.38
C ALA A 201 -17.84 32.71 26.50
N MET A 202 -17.93 33.12 27.76
CA MET A 202 -17.83 32.25 28.93
C MET A 202 -19.06 31.36 29.18
N LYS A 203 -20.18 31.57 28.46
CA LYS A 203 -21.36 30.68 28.53
C LYS A 203 -21.16 29.37 27.76
N GLY A 204 -20.10 29.23 26.97
CA GLY A 204 -19.73 27.99 26.31
C GLY A 204 -19.38 26.88 27.31
N ASN A 205 -19.84 25.64 27.07
CA ASN A 205 -19.51 24.52 27.94
C ASN A 205 -18.02 24.15 27.77
N GLY A 206 -17.17 24.60 28.70
CA GLY A 206 -15.71 24.42 28.72
C GLY A 206 -15.18 22.98 28.82
N ARG A 207 -15.97 21.96 28.43
CA ARG A 207 -15.51 20.57 28.29
C ARG A 207 -15.11 20.28 26.86
N CYS A 208 -13.96 20.80 26.45
CA CYS A 208 -13.16 20.14 25.43
C CYS A 208 -12.26 19.12 26.15
N MET A 209 -12.84 18.00 26.59
CA MET A 209 -12.06 16.90 27.15
C MET A 209 -11.22 16.27 26.02
N PRO A 210 -9.93 15.96 26.25
CA PRO A 210 -9.15 15.17 25.31
C PRO A 210 -9.78 13.77 25.24
N ASN A 211 -10.32 13.40 24.08
CA ASN A 211 -10.90 12.08 23.88
C ASN A 211 -9.82 10.99 24.06
N GLY A 212 -9.88 10.27 25.19
CA GLY A 212 -9.72 8.81 25.21
C GLY A 212 -8.38 8.24 25.71
N LEU A 213 -8.08 8.37 27.00
CA LEU A 213 -7.09 7.53 27.72
C LEU A 213 -7.66 6.15 28.15
N THR A 214 -8.60 5.58 27.40
CA THR A 214 -9.08 4.21 27.61
C THR A 214 -8.50 3.30 26.56
N SER A 215 -7.50 2.50 26.94
CA SER A 215 -7.04 1.36 26.14
C SER A 215 -8.23 0.44 25.85
N PRO A 216 -8.42 -0.04 24.60
CA PRO A 216 -9.44 -1.04 24.31
C PRO A 216 -9.20 -2.28 25.17
N ARG A 217 -10.19 -2.67 25.96
CA ARG A 217 -10.18 -3.97 26.64
C ARG A 217 -10.44 -5.05 25.60
N THR A 218 -9.49 -5.97 25.43
CA THR A 218 -9.64 -7.20 24.64
C THR A 218 -10.84 -8.00 25.16
N PRO A 219 -11.78 -8.43 24.30
CA PRO A 219 -12.81 -9.38 24.69
C PRO A 219 -12.17 -10.70 25.15
N LYS A 220 -12.67 -11.27 26.25
CA LYS A 220 -12.21 -12.56 26.77
C LYS A 220 -12.46 -13.65 25.73
N GLN A 221 -11.43 -14.45 25.46
CA GLN A 221 -11.51 -15.68 24.67
C GLN A 221 -12.53 -16.64 25.28
N THR A 222 -13.55 -17.00 24.50
CA THR A 222 -14.30 -18.24 24.71
C THR A 222 -14.22 -19.06 23.43
N GLY A 223 -13.46 -20.16 23.53
CA GLY A 223 -13.68 -21.43 22.85
C GLY A 223 -13.83 -21.44 21.33
N LEU A 224 -12.77 -21.90 20.66
CA LEU A 224 -12.80 -22.73 19.45
C LEU A 224 -13.87 -22.39 18.39
N ALA A 225 -13.43 -21.77 17.30
CA ALA A 225 -14.04 -22.03 15.99
C ALA A 225 -12.95 -22.08 14.93
N LEU A 226 -12.83 -23.27 14.36
CA LEU A 226 -11.98 -23.64 13.25
C LEU A 226 -12.26 -22.76 12.03
N THR A 227 -11.20 -22.51 11.25
CA THR A 227 -11.25 -21.82 9.96
C THR A 227 -12.04 -22.65 8.94
N GLU A 228 -13.30 -22.29 8.71
CA GLU A 228 -14.05 -22.71 7.53
C GLU A 228 -14.01 -21.59 6.48
N TYR A 229 -13.06 -21.70 5.55
CA TYR A 229 -13.04 -20.91 4.33
C TYR A 229 -14.08 -21.45 3.36
N THR A 230 -15.30 -20.93 3.44
CA THR A 230 -16.34 -21.20 2.43
C THR A 230 -17.41 -20.12 2.45
N ALA A 231 -17.59 -19.41 1.34
CA ALA A 231 -18.93 -19.01 0.86
C ALA A 231 -18.86 -18.49 -0.58
N ASN A 232 -19.91 -18.83 -1.34
CA ASN A 232 -20.06 -18.69 -2.79
C ASN A 232 -19.95 -17.24 -3.32
N PRO A 233 -19.27 -17.01 -4.47
CA PRO A 233 -19.40 -15.75 -5.19
C PRO A 233 -20.79 -15.62 -5.83
N SER A 234 -21.18 -14.38 -6.12
CA SER A 234 -22.35 -14.07 -6.93
C SER A 234 -22.33 -14.88 -8.23
N PRO A 235 -23.49 -15.40 -8.69
CA PRO A 235 -23.55 -16.15 -9.93
C PRO A 235 -23.01 -15.32 -11.11
N PRO A 236 -22.48 -15.97 -12.16
CA PRO A 236 -22.15 -15.28 -13.40
C PRO A 236 -23.38 -14.47 -13.85
N SER A 237 -23.17 -13.22 -14.27
CA SER A 237 -24.24 -12.45 -14.91
C SER A 237 -24.70 -13.22 -16.16
N GLU A 238 -25.86 -13.87 -16.09
CA GLU A 238 -26.51 -14.51 -17.24
C GLU A 238 -27.15 -13.49 -18.21
N SER A 239 -27.07 -12.21 -17.89
CA SER A 239 -27.50 -11.13 -18.77
C SER A 239 -26.33 -10.70 -19.66
N PRO A 240 -26.46 -10.72 -21.00
CA PRO A 240 -25.49 -10.09 -21.88
C PRO A 240 -25.46 -8.61 -21.55
N LYS A 241 -24.40 -8.14 -20.90
CA LYS A 241 -24.18 -6.70 -20.72
C LYS A 241 -24.14 -6.06 -22.10
N ASP A 242 -24.81 -4.92 -22.22
CA ASP A 242 -24.79 -4.12 -23.43
C ASP A 242 -23.34 -3.95 -23.91
N LYS A 243 -23.07 -4.29 -25.17
CA LYS A 243 -21.70 -4.35 -25.72
C LYS A 243 -20.98 -2.99 -25.67
N SER A 244 -21.72 -1.91 -25.42
CA SER A 244 -21.25 -0.54 -25.27
C SER A 244 -21.00 -0.16 -23.80
N SER A 245 -19.88 -0.60 -23.24
CA SER A 245 -19.45 -0.25 -21.88
C SER A 245 -18.93 1.20 -21.79
N GLY A 246 -19.81 2.18 -22.03
CA GLY A 246 -19.48 3.61 -21.94
C GLY A 246 -18.44 4.11 -22.94
N VAL A 247 -18.09 3.30 -23.95
CA VAL A 247 -17.23 3.69 -25.08
C VAL A 247 -18.12 4.34 -26.14
N PRO A 248 -17.79 5.55 -26.66
CA PRO A 248 -18.57 6.20 -27.71
C PRO A 248 -18.65 5.33 -28.97
N GLU A 249 -19.78 5.39 -29.68
CA GLU A 249 -20.03 4.61 -30.89
C GLU A 249 -18.94 4.80 -31.95
N SER A 250 -18.36 6.00 -32.04
CA SER A 250 -17.25 6.31 -32.94
C SER A 250 -15.96 5.54 -32.66
N PHE A 251 -15.82 4.92 -31.48
CA PHE A 251 -14.69 4.08 -31.05
C PHE A 251 -15.07 2.60 -30.98
N LEU A 252 -16.23 2.21 -31.53
CA LEU A 252 -16.60 0.82 -31.70
C LEU A 252 -16.27 0.35 -33.13
N LEU A 253 -15.84 -0.90 -33.23
CA LEU A 253 -15.68 -1.60 -34.51
C LEU A 253 -17.06 -2.05 -35.03
N PRO A 254 -17.20 -2.40 -36.33
CA PRO A 254 -18.47 -2.87 -36.90
C PRO A 254 -19.06 -4.12 -36.21
N ASN A 255 -18.24 -4.89 -35.51
CA ASN A 255 -18.67 -6.06 -34.74
C ASN A 255 -19.18 -5.71 -33.32
N GLY A 256 -19.22 -4.42 -32.96
CA GLY A 256 -19.69 -3.90 -31.68
C GLY A 256 -18.65 -3.92 -30.55
N TYR A 257 -17.42 -4.37 -30.81
CA TYR A 257 -16.35 -4.34 -29.80
C TYR A 257 -15.55 -3.04 -29.82
N PRO A 258 -14.90 -2.65 -28.71
CA PRO A 258 -14.05 -1.46 -28.66
C PRO A 258 -12.86 -1.54 -29.65
N ASP A 259 -12.60 -0.45 -30.37
CA ASP A 259 -11.37 -0.24 -31.14
C ASP A 259 -10.24 0.11 -30.18
N TYR A 260 -9.60 -0.94 -29.63
CA TYR A 260 -8.51 -0.77 -28.67
C TYR A 260 -7.32 -0.02 -29.24
N LEU A 261 -7.02 -0.12 -30.54
CA LEU A 261 -5.91 0.62 -31.12
C LEU A 261 -6.16 2.12 -31.00
N ARG A 262 -7.36 2.57 -31.36
CA ARG A 262 -7.74 3.99 -31.21
C ARG A 262 -7.81 4.41 -29.75
N LEU A 263 -8.37 3.58 -28.87
CA LEU A 263 -8.45 3.88 -27.44
C LEU A 263 -7.07 3.99 -26.77
N ILE A 264 -6.10 3.16 -27.19
CA ILE A 264 -4.72 3.21 -26.68
C ILE A 264 -4.02 4.48 -27.17
N LEU A 265 -4.14 4.81 -28.47
CA LEU A 265 -3.49 5.98 -29.07
C LEU A 265 -4.09 7.31 -28.57
N THR A 266 -5.35 7.32 -28.15
CA THR A 266 -6.05 8.50 -27.60
C THR A 266 -6.12 8.50 -26.07
N SER A 267 -5.41 7.57 -25.44
CA SER A 267 -5.32 7.44 -23.99
C SER A 267 -4.74 8.71 -23.35
N ARG A 268 -5.24 9.06 -22.16
CA ARG A 268 -4.83 10.28 -21.43
C ARG A 268 -3.75 10.02 -20.37
N VAL A 269 -3.15 8.83 -20.34
CA VAL A 269 -2.25 8.40 -19.25
C VAL A 269 -1.08 9.36 -18.99
N TYR A 270 -0.55 10.00 -20.03
CA TYR A 270 0.67 10.82 -19.94
C TYR A 270 0.48 12.15 -19.19
N ASP A 271 -0.74 12.49 -18.78
CA ASP A 271 -0.99 13.57 -17.83
C ASP A 271 -0.38 13.26 -16.45
N VAL A 272 -0.29 11.97 -16.09
CA VAL A 272 0.17 11.49 -14.77
C VAL A 272 1.32 10.49 -14.83
N VAL A 273 1.53 9.83 -15.96
CA VAL A 273 2.66 8.90 -16.16
C VAL A 273 3.73 9.50 -17.06
N LYS A 274 4.97 9.11 -16.82
CA LYS A 274 6.06 9.30 -17.78
C LYS A 274 6.29 7.98 -18.51
N GLU A 275 6.83 8.04 -19.73
CA GLU A 275 7.30 6.85 -20.42
C GLU A 275 8.36 6.17 -19.55
N THR A 276 8.11 4.92 -19.16
CA THR A 276 9.02 4.19 -18.27
C THR A 276 10.19 3.61 -19.04
N PRO A 277 11.38 3.47 -18.44
CA PRO A 277 12.54 2.97 -19.16
C PRO A 277 12.38 1.48 -19.52
N LEU A 278 12.94 1.10 -20.66
CA LEU A 278 13.21 -0.28 -21.04
C LEU A 278 14.69 -0.57 -20.80
N THR A 279 14.99 -1.30 -19.73
CA THR A 279 16.37 -1.47 -19.23
C THR A 279 16.93 -2.83 -19.66
N LEU A 280 18.13 -2.88 -20.21
CA LEU A 280 18.84 -4.14 -20.44
C LEU A 280 19.29 -4.75 -19.11
N ALA A 281 18.88 -6.00 -18.84
CA ALA A 281 19.35 -6.76 -17.69
C ALA A 281 20.65 -7.48 -18.09
N THR A 282 21.79 -6.81 -17.93
CA THR A 282 23.10 -7.25 -18.44
C THR A 282 23.52 -8.62 -17.90
N ASN A 283 23.41 -8.86 -16.59
CA ASN A 283 23.82 -10.11 -15.97
C ASN A 283 22.93 -11.26 -16.46
N LEU A 284 21.61 -11.05 -16.46
CA LEU A 284 20.66 -12.03 -17.00
C LEU A 284 20.87 -12.30 -18.48
N SER A 285 21.13 -11.27 -19.28
CA SER A 285 21.34 -11.40 -20.73
C SER A 285 22.57 -12.24 -21.05
N ASN A 286 23.67 -11.97 -20.34
CA ASN A 286 24.88 -12.78 -20.44
C ASN A 286 24.65 -14.23 -19.97
N ARG A 287 23.89 -14.42 -18.88
CA ARG A 287 23.63 -15.74 -18.29
C ARG A 287 22.70 -16.61 -19.13
N LEU A 288 21.73 -16.00 -19.82
CA LEU A 288 20.73 -16.70 -20.64
C LEU A 288 21.09 -16.72 -22.13
N GLU A 289 22.20 -16.08 -22.51
CA GLU A 289 22.67 -15.92 -23.89
C GLU A 289 21.59 -15.34 -24.83
N CYS A 290 20.86 -14.31 -24.36
CA CYS A 290 19.88 -13.56 -25.14
C CYS A 290 19.70 -12.15 -24.58
N ASN A 291 19.05 -11.25 -25.32
CA ASN A 291 18.81 -9.88 -24.88
C ASN A 291 17.58 -9.79 -23.97
N VAL A 292 17.79 -9.77 -22.64
CA VAL A 292 16.72 -9.63 -21.64
C VAL A 292 16.49 -8.16 -21.30
N LEU A 293 15.29 -7.68 -21.58
CA LEU A 293 14.88 -6.29 -21.38
C LEU A 293 13.80 -6.21 -20.31
N LEU A 294 13.90 -5.25 -19.40
CA LEU A 294 12.95 -5.02 -18.30
C LEU A 294 12.16 -3.74 -18.55
N LYS A 295 10.84 -3.85 -18.71
CA LYS A 295 9.95 -2.68 -18.82
C LYS A 295 9.54 -2.22 -17.41
N ARG A 296 10.06 -1.09 -16.97
CA ARG A 296 10.11 -0.66 -15.56
C ARG A 296 8.85 0.08 -15.08
N GLU A 297 7.70 -0.59 -15.10
CA GLU A 297 6.44 -0.03 -14.58
C GLU A 297 6.41 0.13 -13.06
N ASP A 298 7.35 -0.49 -12.35
CA ASP A 298 7.61 -0.29 -10.93
C ASP A 298 8.12 1.12 -10.59
N LEU A 299 8.58 1.90 -11.58
CA LEU A 299 9.07 3.27 -11.39
C LEU A 299 7.97 4.35 -11.50
N GLN A 300 6.72 3.96 -11.72
CA GLN A 300 5.59 4.89 -11.73
C GLN A 300 5.41 5.55 -10.34
N PRO A 301 4.73 6.72 -10.25
CA PRO A 301 4.52 7.42 -8.97
C PRO A 301 3.83 6.61 -7.85
N VAL A 302 3.06 5.59 -8.22
CA VAL A 302 2.39 4.65 -7.30
C VAL A 302 3.03 3.25 -7.32
N PHE A 303 4.26 3.17 -7.82
CA PHE A 303 5.10 1.97 -7.90
C PHE A 303 4.47 0.78 -8.64
N SER A 304 3.56 1.03 -9.59
CA SER A 304 2.99 -0.01 -10.45
C SER A 304 2.27 0.56 -11.69
N PHE A 305 2.05 -0.30 -12.68
CA PHE A 305 1.32 0.03 -13.92
C PHE A 305 -0.15 0.42 -13.71
N LYS A 306 -0.75 0.11 -12.54
CA LYS A 306 -2.20 0.27 -12.30
C LYS A 306 -2.68 1.71 -12.44
N LEU A 307 -1.78 2.69 -12.26
CA LEU A 307 -2.06 4.11 -12.50
C LEU A 307 -2.57 4.38 -13.92
N ARG A 308 -2.04 3.69 -14.93
CA ARG A 308 -2.38 3.94 -16.33
C ARG A 308 -3.88 3.73 -16.59
N GLY A 309 -4.38 2.52 -16.35
CA GLY A 309 -5.79 2.21 -16.57
C GLY A 309 -6.74 2.93 -15.63
N ALA A 310 -6.38 3.11 -14.35
CA ALA A 310 -7.19 3.87 -13.40
C ALA A 310 -7.37 5.32 -13.87
N TYR A 311 -6.26 5.99 -14.22
CA TYR A 311 -6.31 7.36 -14.72
C TYR A 311 -7.06 7.44 -16.05
N ASN A 312 -6.79 6.53 -17.00
CA ASN A 312 -7.42 6.59 -18.32
C ASN A 312 -8.95 6.47 -18.23
N LYS A 313 -9.47 5.54 -17.41
CA LYS A 313 -10.91 5.43 -17.18
C LYS A 313 -11.49 6.69 -16.55
N MET A 314 -10.84 7.22 -15.51
CA MET A 314 -11.32 8.38 -14.78
C MET A 314 -11.25 9.67 -15.61
N ALA A 315 -10.23 9.84 -16.44
CA ALA A 315 -10.04 11.00 -17.30
C ALA A 315 -11.06 11.07 -18.44
N HIS A 316 -11.67 9.93 -18.80
CA HIS A 316 -12.76 9.82 -19.77
C HIS A 316 -14.15 9.93 -19.15
N LEU A 317 -14.28 10.14 -17.84
CA LEU A 317 -15.56 10.47 -17.22
C LEU A 317 -16.04 11.84 -17.70
N GLU A 318 -17.31 11.90 -18.07
CA GLU A 318 -17.98 13.13 -18.49
C GLU A 318 -17.93 14.17 -17.35
N PRO A 319 -17.70 15.46 -17.64
CA PRO A 319 -17.62 16.50 -16.60
C PRO A 319 -18.83 16.53 -15.66
N LYS A 320 -20.02 16.27 -16.21
CA LYS A 320 -21.29 16.20 -15.46
C LYS A 320 -21.39 15.01 -14.49
N GLU A 321 -20.52 14.01 -14.62
CA GLU A 321 -20.54 12.79 -13.79
C GLU A 321 -19.44 12.82 -12.73
N ARG A 322 -18.38 13.61 -12.93
CA ARG A 322 -17.22 13.69 -12.02
C ARG A 322 -17.58 14.09 -10.60
N TRP A 323 -18.59 14.95 -10.42
CA TRP A 323 -19.01 15.41 -9.08
C TRP A 323 -19.68 14.30 -8.25
N ARG A 324 -20.20 13.25 -8.90
CA ARG A 324 -20.78 12.08 -8.20
C ARG A 324 -19.72 11.33 -7.39
N GLY A 325 -18.45 11.44 -7.78
CA GLY A 325 -17.34 10.70 -7.18
C GLY A 325 -17.24 9.27 -7.68
N VAL A 326 -16.14 8.62 -7.32
CA VAL A 326 -15.80 7.25 -7.72
C VAL A 326 -15.69 6.31 -6.54
N VAL A 327 -15.89 5.03 -6.78
CA VAL A 327 -15.70 3.96 -5.79
C VAL A 327 -14.84 2.84 -6.35
N ALA A 328 -13.96 2.28 -5.52
CA ALA A 328 -13.20 1.08 -5.84
C ALA A 328 -13.01 0.20 -4.60
N CYS A 329 -12.95 -1.12 -4.78
CA CYS A 329 -12.57 -2.06 -3.73
C CYS A 329 -11.15 -2.59 -4.01
N SER A 330 -10.18 -2.20 -3.18
CA SER A 330 -8.80 -2.68 -3.24
C SER A 330 -8.00 -2.21 -2.02
N ALA A 331 -7.07 -3.03 -1.53
CA ALA A 331 -6.10 -2.65 -0.50
C ALA A 331 -4.66 -2.55 -1.03
N GLY A 332 -4.46 -2.46 -2.36
CA GLY A 332 -3.15 -2.56 -3.00
C GLY A 332 -2.95 -1.58 -4.16
N ASN A 333 -2.24 -2.03 -5.20
CA ASN A 333 -1.81 -1.22 -6.35
C ASN A 333 -2.97 -0.47 -7.04
N HIS A 334 -4.13 -1.10 -7.18
CA HIS A 334 -5.29 -0.47 -7.79
C HIS A 334 -5.83 0.70 -6.95
N ALA A 335 -5.94 0.53 -5.63
CA ALA A 335 -6.37 1.61 -4.74
C ALA A 335 -5.45 2.83 -4.81
N GLN A 336 -4.14 2.61 -4.87
CA GLN A 336 -3.18 3.70 -5.03
C GLN A 336 -3.35 4.40 -6.39
N GLY A 337 -3.53 3.64 -7.47
CA GLY A 337 -3.80 4.18 -8.80
C GLY A 337 -5.07 5.03 -8.87
N VAL A 338 -6.17 4.56 -8.27
CA VAL A 338 -7.44 5.31 -8.20
C VAL A 338 -7.30 6.56 -7.33
N ALA A 339 -6.73 6.46 -6.13
CA ALA A 339 -6.56 7.60 -5.23
C ALA A 339 -5.67 8.69 -5.86
N TYR A 340 -4.55 8.31 -6.47
CA TYR A 340 -3.68 9.25 -7.19
C TYR A 340 -4.43 9.94 -8.34
N SER A 341 -5.14 9.17 -9.16
CA SER A 341 -5.91 9.70 -10.30
C SER A 341 -7.02 10.64 -9.84
N ALA A 342 -7.74 10.28 -8.78
CA ALA A 342 -8.80 11.06 -8.17
C ALA A 342 -8.30 12.43 -7.72
N ARG A 343 -7.18 12.47 -7.01
CA ARG A 343 -6.56 13.72 -6.56
C ARG A 343 -6.15 14.61 -7.73
N HIS A 344 -5.56 14.05 -8.78
CA HIS A 344 -5.14 14.81 -9.94
C HIS A 344 -6.33 15.40 -10.72
N LEU A 345 -7.38 14.60 -10.91
CA LEU A 345 -8.58 15.00 -11.64
C LEU A 345 -9.58 15.79 -10.78
N LYS A 346 -9.29 15.98 -9.48
CA LYS A 346 -10.17 16.63 -8.49
C LYS A 346 -11.54 15.93 -8.37
N ILE A 347 -11.54 14.60 -8.39
CA ILE A 347 -12.73 13.75 -8.26
C ILE A 347 -12.72 13.14 -6.85
N PRO A 348 -13.81 13.21 -6.07
CA PRO A 348 -13.91 12.48 -4.81
C PRO A 348 -13.78 10.97 -5.03
N ALA A 349 -12.90 10.29 -4.29
CA ALA A 349 -12.73 8.83 -4.41
C ALA A 349 -12.92 8.13 -3.07
N THR A 350 -13.81 7.15 -3.08
CA THR A 350 -14.06 6.23 -1.96
C THR A 350 -13.38 4.89 -2.24
N ILE A 351 -12.50 4.47 -1.35
CA ILE A 351 -11.79 3.19 -1.46
C ILE A 351 -12.24 2.28 -0.34
N VAL A 352 -12.90 1.18 -0.68
CA VAL A 352 -13.35 0.19 0.30
C VAL A 352 -12.28 -0.90 0.45
N MET A 353 -11.95 -1.22 1.69
CA MET A 353 -10.97 -2.24 2.05
C MET A 353 -11.50 -3.13 3.18
N PRO A 354 -11.02 -4.38 3.32
CA PRO A 354 -11.36 -5.22 4.47
C PRO A 354 -10.97 -4.57 5.80
N SER A 355 -11.72 -4.85 6.86
CA SER A 355 -11.48 -4.25 8.19
C SER A 355 -10.13 -4.64 8.80
N GLY A 356 -9.61 -5.81 8.44
CA GLY A 356 -8.28 -6.29 8.85
C GLY A 356 -7.11 -5.73 8.02
N THR A 357 -7.34 -4.77 7.13
CA THR A 357 -6.27 -4.19 6.29
C THR A 357 -5.23 -3.48 7.17
N PRO A 358 -3.94 -3.83 7.07
CA PRO A 358 -2.89 -3.20 7.87
C PRO A 358 -2.83 -1.68 7.68
N ASP A 359 -2.54 -0.98 8.77
CA ASP A 359 -2.50 0.48 8.84
C ASP A 359 -1.67 1.14 7.74
N ILE A 360 -0.51 0.56 7.42
CA ILE A 360 0.38 1.09 6.41
C ILE A 360 -0.28 1.15 5.01
N LYS A 361 -1.16 0.20 4.68
CA LYS A 361 -1.80 0.11 3.37
C LYS A 361 -2.91 1.16 3.22
N HIS A 362 -3.78 1.31 4.22
CA HIS A 362 -4.87 2.29 4.15
C HIS A 362 -4.39 3.74 4.38
N LYS A 363 -3.37 3.96 5.21
CA LYS A 363 -2.75 5.28 5.39
C LYS A 363 -2.08 5.77 4.11
N ASN A 364 -1.43 4.89 3.35
CA ASN A 364 -0.83 5.25 2.06
C ASN A 364 -1.87 5.72 1.04
N VAL A 365 -3.01 5.02 0.95
CA VAL A 365 -4.11 5.42 0.06
C VAL A 365 -4.75 6.74 0.52
N SER A 366 -4.91 6.92 1.83
CA SER A 366 -5.41 8.18 2.41
C SER A 366 -4.48 9.36 2.09
N ARG A 367 -3.15 9.17 2.20
CA ARG A 367 -2.14 10.18 1.84
C ARG A 367 -2.21 10.58 0.35
N LEU A 368 -2.61 9.66 -0.52
CA LEU A 368 -2.81 9.93 -1.94
C LEU A 368 -4.12 10.67 -2.24
N GLY A 369 -4.99 10.86 -1.24
CA GLY A 369 -6.24 11.62 -1.36
C GLY A 369 -7.52 10.77 -1.46
N GLY A 370 -7.42 9.44 -1.28
CA GLY A 370 -8.58 8.56 -1.25
C GLY A 370 -9.26 8.53 0.12
N SER A 371 -10.60 8.61 0.17
CA SER A 371 -11.38 8.38 1.38
C SER A 371 -11.52 6.88 1.62
N VAL A 372 -10.83 6.35 2.63
CA VAL A 372 -10.84 4.91 2.90
C VAL A 372 -12.00 4.52 3.82
N ILE A 373 -12.74 3.47 3.43
CA ILE A 373 -13.75 2.81 4.24
C ILE A 373 -13.27 1.39 4.53
N LEU A 374 -13.06 1.09 5.81
CA LEU A 374 -12.74 -0.25 6.29
C LEU A 374 -14.05 -0.98 6.59
N HIS A 375 -14.37 -2.01 5.80
CA HIS A 375 -15.62 -2.76 5.92
C HIS A 375 -15.43 -4.23 5.54
N GLY A 376 -16.13 -5.11 6.27
CA GLY A 376 -16.15 -6.54 5.99
C GLY A 376 -14.97 -7.30 6.58
N ALA A 377 -15.12 -8.61 6.71
CA ALA A 377 -14.07 -9.51 7.19
C ALA A 377 -13.01 -9.81 6.13
N ASP A 378 -13.40 -9.77 4.85
CA ASP A 378 -12.57 -10.14 3.70
C ASP A 378 -12.82 -9.21 2.50
N PHE A 379 -12.13 -9.51 1.39
CA PHE A 379 -12.22 -8.74 0.15
C PHE A 379 -13.61 -8.79 -0.50
N ASP A 380 -14.31 -9.91 -0.41
CA ASP A 380 -15.63 -10.07 -1.02
C ASP A 380 -16.68 -9.26 -0.25
N ALA A 381 -16.63 -9.25 1.07
CA ALA A 381 -17.45 -8.37 1.91
C ALA A 381 -17.15 -6.89 1.65
N ALA A 382 -15.88 -6.51 1.51
CA ALA A 382 -15.50 -5.14 1.12
C ALA A 382 -16.01 -4.77 -0.28
N LYS A 383 -16.00 -5.71 -1.23
CA LYS A 383 -16.52 -5.52 -2.59
C LYS A 383 -18.04 -5.41 -2.63
N ALA A 384 -18.75 -6.20 -1.82
CA ALA A 384 -20.19 -6.09 -1.65
C ALA A 384 -20.56 -4.71 -1.11
N GLU A 385 -19.82 -4.19 -0.13
CA GLU A 385 -20.02 -2.84 0.38
C GLU A 385 -19.72 -1.75 -0.65
N ALA A 386 -18.64 -1.90 -1.45
CA ALA A 386 -18.37 -0.98 -2.56
C ALA A 386 -19.53 -0.93 -3.56
N THR A 387 -20.10 -2.09 -3.90
CA THR A 387 -21.29 -2.19 -4.77
C THR A 387 -22.52 -1.53 -4.13
N ARG A 388 -22.71 -1.70 -2.81
CA ARG A 388 -23.81 -1.07 -2.08
C ARG A 388 -23.67 0.46 -2.09
N LEU A 389 -22.47 0.98 -1.86
CA LEU A 389 -22.17 2.43 -1.90
C LEU A 389 -22.31 3.01 -3.30
N GLU A 390 -21.90 2.26 -4.33
CA GLU A 390 -22.11 2.61 -5.74
C GLU A 390 -23.59 2.88 -6.01
N GLN A 391 -24.47 1.96 -5.62
CA GLN A 391 -25.91 2.08 -5.83
C GLN A 391 -26.54 3.17 -4.97
N LEU A 392 -26.18 3.23 -3.67
CA LEU A 392 -26.79 4.14 -2.72
C LEU A 392 -26.48 5.61 -3.00
N HIS A 393 -25.23 5.92 -3.35
CA HIS A 393 -24.76 7.29 -3.55
C HIS A 393 -24.59 7.64 -5.04
N GLY A 394 -24.87 6.70 -5.94
CA GLY A 394 -24.64 6.88 -7.36
C GLY A 394 -23.16 7.10 -7.68
N LEU A 395 -22.23 6.48 -6.96
CA LEU A 395 -20.79 6.59 -7.27
C LEU A 395 -20.48 5.83 -8.56
N ILE A 396 -19.37 6.17 -9.22
CA ILE A 396 -18.93 5.47 -10.42
C ILE A 396 -17.88 4.43 -10.03
N SER A 397 -18.15 3.16 -10.32
CA SER A 397 -17.19 2.07 -10.05
C SER A 397 -15.99 2.13 -10.99
N ILE A 398 -14.79 2.03 -10.41
CA ILE A 398 -13.52 1.97 -11.15
C ILE A 398 -12.94 0.56 -11.04
N PRO A 399 -13.13 -0.31 -12.05
CA PRO A 399 -12.70 -1.69 -11.99
C PRO A 399 -11.17 -1.83 -12.10
N PRO A 400 -10.59 -2.87 -11.50
CA PRO A 400 -9.13 -3.08 -11.51
C PRO A 400 -8.56 -3.59 -12.83
N PHE A 401 -9.38 -4.12 -13.74
CA PHE A 401 -8.93 -4.68 -15.02
C PHE A 401 -10.02 -4.81 -16.09
N ASP A 402 -11.25 -5.18 -15.74
CA ASP A 402 -12.30 -5.58 -16.70
C ASP A 402 -13.12 -4.38 -17.22
N ASP A 403 -12.47 -3.46 -17.94
CA ASP A 403 -13.09 -2.30 -18.57
C ASP A 403 -12.25 -1.83 -19.77
N PRO A 404 -12.87 -1.41 -20.89
CA PRO A 404 -12.12 -1.05 -22.09
C PRO A 404 -11.14 0.10 -21.92
N TYR A 405 -11.48 1.14 -21.15
CA TYR A 405 -10.57 2.26 -20.89
C TYR A 405 -9.44 1.85 -19.95
N VAL A 406 -9.72 0.96 -18.99
CA VAL A 406 -8.67 0.39 -18.13
C VAL A 406 -7.70 -0.42 -18.98
N ILE A 407 -8.19 -1.34 -19.82
CA ILE A 407 -7.38 -2.17 -20.74
C ILE A 407 -6.57 -1.29 -21.69
N ALA A 408 -7.19 -0.29 -22.31
CA ALA A 408 -6.52 0.65 -23.21
C ALA A 408 -5.44 1.48 -22.47
N GLY A 409 -5.70 1.88 -21.24
CA GLY A 409 -4.68 2.53 -20.40
C GLY A 409 -3.46 1.62 -20.24
N GLN A 410 -3.66 0.33 -19.95
CA GLN A 410 -2.54 -0.60 -19.80
C GLN A 410 -1.84 -0.89 -21.13
N GLY A 411 -2.58 -0.89 -22.24
CA GLY A 411 -2.04 -1.08 -23.59
C GLY A 411 -1.05 -0.01 -24.03
N THR A 412 -1.03 1.15 -23.36
CA THR A 412 0.02 2.16 -23.58
C THR A 412 1.43 1.64 -23.25
N VAL A 413 1.56 0.62 -22.40
CA VAL A 413 2.84 -0.08 -22.21
C VAL A 413 3.30 -0.74 -23.50
N GLY A 414 2.40 -1.36 -24.27
CA GLY A 414 2.70 -1.95 -25.57
C GLY A 414 3.10 -0.90 -26.61
N LEU A 415 2.45 0.27 -26.59
CA LEU A 415 2.82 1.44 -27.40
C LEU A 415 4.25 1.89 -27.11
N GLU A 416 4.62 2.04 -25.84
CA GLU A 416 5.97 2.43 -25.43
C GLU A 416 7.00 1.37 -25.83
N LEU A 417 6.71 0.09 -25.62
CA LEU A 417 7.62 -1.00 -25.98
C LEU A 417 8.02 -0.97 -27.46
N LEU A 418 7.06 -0.78 -28.38
CA LEU A 418 7.39 -0.73 -29.80
C LEU A 418 8.24 0.48 -30.19
N ARG A 419 8.15 1.59 -29.45
CA ARG A 419 9.02 2.76 -29.66
C ARG A 419 10.43 2.55 -29.10
N GLN A 420 10.57 1.71 -28.09
CA GLN A 420 11.82 1.50 -27.34
C GLN A 420 12.63 0.28 -27.83
N THR A 421 12.01 -0.64 -28.57
CA THR A 421 12.65 -1.88 -29.05
C THR A 421 12.98 -1.87 -30.53
N ASN A 422 14.00 -2.65 -30.93
CA ASN A 422 14.16 -3.06 -32.32
C ASN A 422 13.21 -4.22 -32.64
N LEU A 423 12.19 -3.93 -33.46
CA LEU A 423 11.16 -4.88 -33.89
C LEU A 423 11.68 -6.14 -34.59
N GLN A 424 12.84 -6.06 -35.25
CA GLN A 424 13.44 -7.20 -35.94
C GLN A 424 13.94 -8.26 -34.94
N ASN A 425 14.38 -7.82 -33.76
CA ASN A 425 14.99 -8.69 -32.76
C ASN A 425 14.01 -9.06 -31.63
N LEU A 426 12.93 -8.31 -31.46
CA LEU A 426 11.92 -8.57 -30.44
C LEU A 426 11.15 -9.87 -30.75
N HIS A 427 11.30 -10.88 -29.90
CA HIS A 427 10.70 -12.19 -30.10
C HIS A 427 9.51 -12.47 -29.18
N ALA A 428 9.60 -12.07 -27.91
CA ALA A 428 8.53 -12.30 -26.94
C ALA A 428 8.45 -11.22 -25.85
N ILE A 429 7.23 -10.96 -25.39
CA ILE A 429 6.91 -10.09 -24.25
C ILE A 429 6.19 -10.93 -23.19
N PHE A 430 6.72 -10.91 -21.97
CA PHE A 430 6.22 -11.61 -20.81
C PHE A 430 5.48 -10.64 -19.88
N CYS A 431 4.26 -11.00 -19.49
CA CYS A 431 3.42 -10.19 -18.60
C CYS A 431 2.89 -11.03 -17.45
N CYS A 432 2.91 -10.50 -16.23
CA CYS A 432 2.16 -11.10 -15.13
C CYS A 432 0.65 -11.10 -15.45
N VAL A 433 -0.05 -12.17 -15.08
CA VAL A 433 -1.49 -12.29 -15.28
C VAL A 433 -2.18 -12.47 -13.94
N GLY A 434 -3.05 -11.52 -13.60
CA GLY A 434 -4.08 -11.69 -12.57
C GLY A 434 -5.44 -11.67 -13.26
N GLY A 435 -6.11 -10.52 -13.25
CA GLY A 435 -7.38 -10.35 -13.95
C GLY A 435 -7.28 -10.26 -15.48
N GLY A 436 -6.08 -10.09 -16.06
CA GLY A 436 -5.85 -10.08 -17.51
C GLY A 436 -5.70 -8.70 -18.17
N GLY A 437 -5.99 -7.59 -17.47
CA GLY A 437 -6.00 -6.25 -18.08
C GLY A 437 -4.68 -5.78 -18.71
N LEU A 438 -3.54 -6.09 -18.08
CA LEU A 438 -2.21 -5.71 -18.59
C LEU A 438 -1.87 -6.46 -19.88
N ILE A 439 -1.95 -7.79 -19.86
CA ILE A 439 -1.59 -8.63 -21.00
C ILE A 439 -2.57 -8.44 -22.17
N ALA A 440 -3.87 -8.25 -21.90
CA ALA A 440 -4.85 -7.95 -22.93
C ALA A 440 -4.54 -6.64 -23.64
N GLY A 441 -4.27 -5.57 -22.88
CA GLY A 441 -3.93 -4.26 -23.43
C GLY A 441 -2.63 -4.25 -24.23
N ILE A 442 -1.57 -4.88 -23.71
CA ILE A 442 -0.31 -5.01 -24.44
C ILE A 442 -0.52 -5.87 -25.70
N GLY A 443 -1.15 -7.04 -25.55
CA GLY A 443 -1.32 -8.00 -26.63
C GLY A 443 -2.12 -7.45 -27.81
N VAL A 444 -3.23 -6.76 -27.56
CA VAL A 444 -4.07 -6.21 -28.65
C VAL A 444 -3.33 -5.15 -29.46
N TYR A 445 -2.46 -4.35 -28.81
CA TYR A 445 -1.63 -3.37 -29.51
C TYR A 445 -0.48 -4.04 -30.28
N ILE A 446 0.26 -4.93 -29.62
CA ILE A 446 1.42 -5.60 -30.21
C ILE A 446 1.00 -6.47 -31.39
N LYS A 447 -0.02 -7.33 -31.24
CA LYS A 447 -0.48 -8.22 -32.32
C LYS A 447 -0.98 -7.46 -33.54
N ARG A 448 -1.42 -6.21 -33.39
CA ARG A 448 -1.86 -5.37 -34.51
C ARG A 448 -0.69 -4.84 -35.36
N ILE A 449 0.44 -4.54 -34.73
CA ILE A 449 1.60 -3.88 -35.37
C ILE A 449 2.74 -4.87 -35.68
N ALA A 450 2.99 -5.80 -34.76
CA ALA A 450 4.08 -6.77 -34.78
C ALA A 450 3.53 -8.18 -34.42
N PRO A 451 2.71 -8.79 -35.29
CA PRO A 451 2.03 -10.06 -35.01
C PRO A 451 2.98 -11.24 -34.77
N HIS A 452 4.23 -11.16 -35.25
CA HIS A 452 5.27 -12.17 -35.03
C HIS A 452 5.79 -12.20 -33.59
N VAL A 453 5.61 -11.13 -32.82
CA VAL A 453 6.03 -11.08 -31.41
C VAL A 453 5.08 -11.93 -30.57
N LYS A 454 5.63 -12.84 -29.77
CA LYS A 454 4.86 -13.67 -28.85
C LYS A 454 4.46 -12.87 -27.61
N ILE A 455 3.21 -13.02 -27.19
CA ILE A 455 2.67 -12.48 -25.95
C ILE A 455 2.46 -13.65 -24.99
N ILE A 456 3.28 -13.67 -23.94
CA ILE A 456 3.33 -14.79 -23.01
C ILE A 456 2.85 -14.33 -21.64
N GLY A 457 1.79 -14.94 -21.14
CA GLY A 457 1.32 -14.74 -19.78
C GLY A 457 2.16 -15.50 -18.78
N VAL A 458 2.32 -14.95 -17.58
CA VAL A 458 2.94 -15.65 -16.46
C VAL A 458 2.05 -15.59 -15.23
N GLU A 459 1.71 -16.77 -14.71
CA GLU A 459 0.90 -16.95 -13.51
C GLU A 459 1.67 -17.74 -12.45
N GLN A 460 1.32 -17.51 -11.19
CA GLN A 460 1.77 -18.40 -10.12
C GLN A 460 0.99 -19.72 -10.21
N TYR A 461 1.64 -20.85 -9.93
CA TYR A 461 1.01 -22.18 -10.05
C TYR A 461 -0.28 -22.36 -9.23
N ASP A 462 -0.38 -21.67 -8.09
CA ASP A 462 -1.53 -21.69 -7.17
C ASP A 462 -2.48 -20.49 -7.36
N ALA A 463 -2.28 -19.67 -8.39
CA ALA A 463 -3.16 -18.57 -8.81
C ALA A 463 -3.21 -18.49 -10.34
N ASN A 464 -3.67 -19.58 -10.97
CA ASN A 464 -3.53 -19.88 -12.39
C ASN A 464 -4.86 -19.78 -13.17
N ALA A 465 -5.64 -18.72 -12.92
CA ALA A 465 -7.02 -18.63 -13.41
C ALA A 465 -7.09 -18.47 -14.94
N MET A 466 -6.15 -17.74 -15.57
CA MET A 466 -6.15 -17.50 -17.01
C MET A 466 -5.77 -18.76 -17.77
N VAL A 467 -4.71 -19.47 -17.38
CA VAL A 467 -4.30 -20.69 -18.08
C VAL A 467 -5.38 -21.77 -18.03
N GLU A 468 -6.05 -21.93 -16.88
CA GLU A 468 -7.16 -22.88 -16.76
C GLU A 468 -8.39 -22.44 -17.56
N SER A 469 -8.65 -21.13 -17.61
CA SER A 469 -9.74 -20.58 -18.45
C SER A 469 -9.48 -20.76 -19.95
N LEU A 470 -8.25 -20.51 -20.41
CA LEU A 470 -7.87 -20.66 -21.82
C LEU A 470 -7.92 -22.13 -22.25
N LYS A 471 -7.42 -23.06 -21.41
CA LYS A 471 -7.53 -24.50 -21.65
C LYS A 471 -8.99 -24.96 -21.73
N ALA A 472 -9.85 -24.44 -20.87
CA ALA A 472 -11.26 -24.80 -20.84
C ALA A 472 -12.10 -24.11 -21.93
N GLY A 473 -11.56 -23.10 -22.62
CA GLY A 473 -12.30 -22.26 -23.57
C GLY A 473 -13.38 -21.37 -22.94
N ARG A 474 -13.42 -21.29 -21.61
CA ARG A 474 -14.38 -20.50 -20.82
C ARG A 474 -13.76 -20.06 -19.51
N ARG A 475 -14.25 -18.96 -18.92
CA ARG A 475 -13.79 -18.51 -17.60
C ARG A 475 -14.00 -19.59 -16.54
N VAL A 476 -12.94 -19.87 -15.78
CA VAL A 476 -12.93 -20.79 -14.65
C VAL A 476 -12.86 -19.99 -13.35
N LEU A 477 -13.61 -20.44 -12.35
CA LEU A 477 -13.54 -19.96 -10.97
C LEU A 477 -12.64 -20.91 -10.17
N LEU A 478 -11.51 -20.42 -9.70
CA LEU A 478 -10.65 -21.15 -8.78
C LEU A 478 -11.29 -21.19 -7.38
N LYS A 479 -11.15 -22.33 -6.69
CA LYS A 479 -11.63 -22.49 -5.31
C LYS A 479 -10.85 -21.58 -4.36
N GLU A 480 -9.53 -21.64 -4.48
CA GLU A 480 -8.56 -20.91 -3.67
C GLU A 480 -7.45 -20.36 -4.56
N VAL A 481 -6.75 -19.34 -4.04
CA VAL A 481 -5.61 -18.72 -4.72
C VAL A 481 -4.49 -18.48 -3.72
N GLY A 482 -3.26 -18.74 -4.13
CA GLY A 482 -2.06 -18.38 -3.37
C GLY A 482 -1.93 -16.86 -3.19
N LEU A 483 -1.46 -16.44 -2.02
CA LEU A 483 -1.36 -15.02 -1.63
C LEU A 483 0.08 -14.48 -1.69
N PHE A 484 1.02 -15.25 -2.23
CA PHE A 484 2.40 -14.81 -2.35
C PHE A 484 2.52 -13.65 -3.35
N ALA A 485 1.99 -13.82 -4.56
CA ALA A 485 1.83 -12.78 -5.57
C ALA A 485 0.43 -12.15 -5.48
N ASP A 486 0.17 -11.43 -4.40
CA ASP A 486 -1.15 -10.84 -4.08
C ASP A 486 -1.70 -9.91 -5.18
N GLY A 487 -0.85 -9.19 -5.91
CA GLY A 487 -1.25 -8.39 -7.08
C GLY A 487 -1.80 -9.19 -8.28
N ALA A 488 -1.55 -10.50 -8.32
CA ALA A 488 -2.00 -11.44 -9.35
C ALA A 488 -2.96 -12.53 -8.81
N ALA A 489 -3.24 -12.55 -7.50
CA ALA A 489 -4.09 -13.54 -6.84
C ALA A 489 -5.58 -13.31 -7.15
N VAL A 490 -6.03 -13.76 -8.33
CA VAL A 490 -7.39 -13.56 -8.84
C VAL A 490 -8.08 -14.90 -9.06
N LYS A 491 -9.26 -15.10 -8.44
CA LYS A 491 -10.04 -16.34 -8.57
C LYS A 491 -10.71 -16.52 -9.93
N THR A 492 -11.06 -15.43 -10.60
CA THR A 492 -11.72 -15.43 -11.91
C THR A 492 -11.26 -14.23 -12.74
N VAL A 493 -10.82 -14.50 -13.96
CA VAL A 493 -10.37 -13.49 -14.91
C VAL A 493 -11.53 -12.60 -15.39
N GLY A 494 -11.21 -11.41 -15.92
CA GLY A 494 -12.22 -10.51 -16.49
C GLY A 494 -12.87 -11.09 -17.74
N GLU A 495 -14.10 -10.66 -18.02
CA GLU A 495 -14.86 -11.10 -19.19
C GLU A 495 -14.22 -10.63 -20.49
N GLU A 496 -14.02 -9.32 -20.60
CA GLU A 496 -13.48 -8.69 -21.80
C GLU A 496 -11.99 -9.02 -21.95
N THR A 497 -11.27 -9.06 -20.82
CA THR A 497 -9.86 -9.48 -20.83
C THR A 497 -9.70 -10.93 -21.27
N PHE A 498 -10.61 -11.85 -20.87
CA PHE A 498 -10.55 -13.24 -21.31
C PHE A 498 -10.78 -13.35 -22.82
N ARG A 499 -11.81 -12.67 -23.34
CA ARG A 499 -12.10 -12.62 -24.78
C ARG A 499 -10.87 -12.15 -25.57
N ILE A 500 -10.25 -11.05 -25.17
CA ILE A 500 -9.04 -10.53 -25.84
C ILE A 500 -7.88 -11.53 -25.71
N CYS A 501 -7.67 -12.11 -24.52
CA CYS A 501 -6.58 -13.06 -24.30
C CYS A 501 -6.67 -14.29 -25.21
N GLN A 502 -7.87 -14.77 -25.54
CA GLN A 502 -8.06 -15.86 -26.50
C GLN A 502 -7.53 -15.53 -27.90
N GLU A 503 -7.49 -14.24 -28.26
CA GLU A 503 -7.03 -13.77 -29.57
C GLU A 503 -5.54 -13.41 -29.58
N VAL A 504 -5.00 -12.90 -28.47
CA VAL A 504 -3.66 -12.25 -28.46
C VAL A 504 -2.58 -12.99 -27.69
N VAL A 505 -2.93 -13.90 -26.77
CA VAL A 505 -1.97 -14.62 -25.92
C VAL A 505 -1.55 -15.91 -26.62
N ASP A 506 -0.24 -16.09 -26.84
CA ASP A 506 0.31 -17.28 -27.50
C ASP A 506 0.53 -18.43 -26.51
N GLU A 507 0.91 -18.13 -25.27
CA GLU A 507 1.24 -19.12 -24.24
C GLU A 507 1.06 -18.53 -22.84
N VAL A 508 0.78 -19.38 -21.83
CA VAL A 508 0.85 -19.00 -20.41
C VAL A 508 1.79 -19.95 -19.66
N VAL A 509 2.81 -19.38 -19.01
CA VAL A 509 3.79 -20.10 -18.20
C VAL A 509 3.40 -20.02 -16.73
N GLN A 510 3.42 -21.17 -16.03
CA GLN A 510 3.22 -21.22 -14.58
C GLN A 510 4.56 -21.29 -13.86
N VAL A 511 4.70 -20.49 -12.80
CA VAL A 511 5.91 -20.45 -11.96
C VAL A 511 5.63 -20.78 -10.50
N THR A 512 6.67 -21.21 -9.78
CA THR A 512 6.62 -21.48 -8.34
C THR A 512 7.01 -20.25 -7.52
N THR A 513 6.74 -20.32 -6.21
CA THR A 513 7.20 -19.32 -5.24
C THR A 513 8.72 -19.16 -5.28
N ASP A 514 9.47 -20.25 -5.30
CA ASP A 514 10.92 -20.24 -5.32
C ASP A 514 11.46 -19.60 -6.62
N GLU A 515 10.86 -19.92 -7.79
CA GLU A 515 11.18 -19.30 -9.09
C GLU A 515 10.91 -17.78 -9.08
N THR A 516 9.81 -17.36 -8.45
CA THR A 516 9.46 -15.94 -8.28
C THR A 516 10.45 -15.23 -7.37
N CYS A 517 10.84 -15.83 -6.24
CA CYS A 517 11.85 -15.27 -5.33
C CYS A 517 13.21 -15.09 -6.03
N ALA A 518 13.62 -16.08 -6.84
CA ALA A 518 14.83 -16.00 -7.65
C ALA A 518 14.76 -14.85 -8.66
N ALA A 519 13.60 -14.60 -9.28
CA ALA A 519 13.42 -13.48 -10.20
C ALA A 519 13.48 -12.10 -9.50
N ILE A 520 12.94 -11.97 -8.27
CA ILE A 520 13.10 -10.74 -7.48
C ILE A 520 14.58 -10.46 -7.23
N LYS A 521 15.33 -11.49 -6.83
CA LYS A 521 16.78 -11.38 -6.59
C LYS A 521 17.55 -11.00 -7.86
N ASP A 522 17.26 -11.64 -8.99
CA ASP A 522 17.91 -11.31 -10.26
C ASP A 522 17.65 -9.85 -10.68
N MET A 523 16.42 -9.34 -10.52
CA MET A 523 16.12 -7.93 -10.81
C MET A 523 16.88 -6.98 -9.90
N PHE A 524 17.03 -7.32 -8.62
CA PHE A 524 17.85 -6.57 -7.69
C PHE A 524 19.34 -6.60 -8.09
N GLU A 525 19.86 -7.74 -8.53
CA GLU A 525 21.26 -7.86 -8.97
C GLU A 525 21.56 -7.05 -10.23
N ASP A 526 20.63 -7.02 -11.20
CA ASP A 526 20.77 -6.28 -12.46
C ASP A 526 20.50 -4.77 -12.31
N THR A 527 19.50 -4.38 -11.51
CA THR A 527 18.98 -3.00 -11.51
C THR A 527 18.97 -2.31 -10.16
N ARG A 528 19.39 -3.00 -9.08
CA ARG A 528 19.32 -2.52 -7.69
C ARG A 528 17.92 -2.10 -7.24
N SER A 529 16.90 -2.60 -7.94
CA SER A 529 15.50 -2.31 -7.67
C SER A 529 14.83 -3.53 -7.04
N ILE A 530 14.05 -3.30 -6.00
CA ILE A 530 13.28 -4.33 -5.32
C ILE A 530 11.86 -4.29 -5.88
N VAL A 531 11.45 -5.39 -6.52
CA VAL A 531 10.09 -5.56 -7.02
C VAL A 531 9.26 -6.43 -6.09
N GLU A 532 7.94 -6.28 -6.18
CA GLU A 532 7.01 -7.16 -5.48
C GLU A 532 6.90 -8.52 -6.20
N PRO A 533 6.36 -9.57 -5.57
CA PRO A 533 6.28 -10.89 -6.20
C PRO A 533 5.52 -10.89 -7.53
N ALA A 534 4.38 -10.18 -7.62
CA ALA A 534 3.66 -10.02 -8.90
C ALA A 534 4.46 -9.25 -9.96
N GLY A 535 5.32 -8.32 -9.53
CA GLY A 535 6.27 -7.58 -10.34
C GLY A 535 7.36 -8.45 -10.98
N ALA A 536 7.75 -9.53 -10.30
CA ALA A 536 8.79 -10.44 -10.76
C ALA A 536 8.28 -11.62 -11.60
N LEU A 537 6.96 -11.89 -11.62
CA LEU A 537 6.39 -13.05 -12.33
C LEU A 537 6.81 -13.10 -13.79
N ALA A 538 6.73 -11.98 -14.52
CA ALA A 538 7.10 -11.93 -15.93
C ALA A 538 8.54 -12.42 -16.18
N LEU A 539 9.49 -12.03 -15.32
CA LEU A 539 10.88 -12.48 -15.44
C LEU A 539 11.05 -13.95 -15.03
N ALA A 540 10.37 -14.41 -13.98
CA ALA A 540 10.40 -15.81 -13.59
C ALA A 540 9.93 -16.72 -14.75
N GLY A 541 8.83 -16.34 -15.41
CA GLY A 541 8.32 -17.05 -16.58
C GLY A 541 9.24 -16.96 -17.77
N LEU A 542 9.86 -15.80 -18.03
CA LEU A 542 10.87 -15.62 -19.08
C LEU A 542 12.04 -16.61 -18.90
N LYS A 543 12.63 -16.67 -17.71
CA LYS A 543 13.74 -17.61 -17.41
C LYS A 543 13.36 -19.05 -17.70
N LYS A 544 12.18 -19.47 -17.22
CA LYS A 544 11.65 -20.82 -17.40
C LYS A 544 11.32 -21.14 -18.86
N TRP A 545 10.83 -20.15 -19.60
CA TRP A 545 10.53 -20.27 -21.02
C TRP A 545 11.81 -20.40 -21.84
N VAL A 546 12.85 -19.62 -21.55
CA VAL A 546 14.16 -19.71 -22.21
C VAL A 546 14.78 -21.10 -22.02
N SER A 547 14.72 -21.68 -20.82
CA SER A 547 15.26 -23.02 -20.59
C SER A 547 14.52 -24.11 -21.37
N ARG A 548 13.23 -23.92 -21.66
CA ARG A 548 12.41 -24.84 -22.47
C ARG A 548 12.56 -24.60 -23.98
N ASN A 549 12.96 -23.38 -24.37
CA ASN A 549 13.06 -22.92 -25.74
C ASN A 549 14.47 -22.35 -26.03
N PRO A 550 15.51 -23.21 -25.97
CA PRO A 550 16.87 -22.79 -26.27
C PRO A 550 16.97 -22.29 -27.71
N SER A 551 17.83 -21.30 -27.93
CA SER A 551 18.06 -20.71 -29.25
C SER A 551 19.53 -20.35 -29.39
N PRO A 552 20.14 -20.55 -30.57
CA PRO A 552 21.50 -20.08 -30.84
C PRO A 552 21.58 -18.57 -31.10
N ASP A 553 20.43 -17.90 -31.28
CA ASP A 553 20.37 -16.47 -31.56
C ASP A 553 20.51 -15.64 -30.26
N ARG A 554 21.70 -15.06 -30.10
CA ARG A 554 22.04 -14.21 -28.95
C ARG A 554 21.41 -12.82 -29.02
N GLU A 555 21.01 -12.38 -30.22
CA GLU A 555 20.37 -11.07 -30.41
C GLU A 555 18.87 -11.11 -30.10
N ARG A 556 18.31 -12.32 -29.92
CA ARG A 556 16.90 -12.55 -29.57
C ARG A 556 16.49 -11.71 -28.36
N GLY A 557 15.65 -10.71 -28.61
CA GLY A 557 15.10 -9.80 -27.62
C GLY A 557 13.88 -10.37 -26.91
N LEU A 558 13.96 -10.46 -25.58
CA LEU A 558 12.89 -10.92 -24.70
C LEU A 558 12.61 -9.86 -23.64
N VAL A 559 11.34 -9.43 -23.54
CA VAL A 559 10.93 -8.37 -22.61
C VAL A 559 10.18 -8.98 -21.43
N ALA A 560 10.57 -8.67 -20.20
CA ALA A 560 9.76 -8.90 -19.02
C ALA A 560 9.21 -7.58 -18.47
N VAL A 561 7.90 -7.52 -18.22
CA VAL A 561 7.27 -6.34 -17.60
C VAL A 561 7.39 -6.40 -16.08
N ALA A 562 8.19 -5.49 -15.52
CA ALA A 562 8.34 -5.27 -14.08
C ALA A 562 7.11 -4.52 -13.56
N SER A 563 6.04 -5.25 -13.22
CA SER A 563 4.70 -4.67 -13.11
C SER A 563 4.48 -3.81 -11.84
N GLY A 564 5.23 -4.04 -10.76
CA GLY A 564 5.11 -3.26 -9.53
C GLY A 564 6.16 -3.57 -8.45
N ALA A 565 6.19 -2.73 -7.41
CA ALA A 565 7.18 -2.79 -6.32
C ALA A 565 6.59 -2.54 -4.90
N ASN A 566 5.28 -2.66 -4.70
CA ASN A 566 4.64 -2.40 -3.41
C ASN A 566 4.64 -3.66 -2.51
N MET A 567 5.81 -3.97 -1.93
CA MET A 567 5.97 -5.09 -0.98
C MET A 567 6.34 -4.59 0.43
N ASN A 568 5.89 -5.31 1.47
CA ASN A 568 6.41 -5.08 2.83
C ASN A 568 7.88 -5.52 2.92
N PHE A 569 8.73 -4.67 3.50
CA PHE A 569 10.16 -4.94 3.67
C PHE A 569 10.43 -6.26 4.39
N ASP A 570 9.63 -6.62 5.40
CA ASP A 570 9.81 -7.89 6.15
C ASP A 570 9.70 -9.14 5.27
N ARG A 571 8.97 -9.07 4.13
CA ARG A 571 8.87 -10.19 3.19
C ARG A 571 10.20 -10.48 2.50
N LEU A 572 11.15 -9.54 2.47
CA LEU A 572 12.46 -9.75 1.86
C LEU A 572 13.24 -10.87 2.53
N ARG A 573 13.03 -11.10 3.83
CA ARG A 573 13.65 -12.24 4.52
C ARG A 573 13.23 -13.56 3.88
N PHE A 574 11.93 -13.75 3.69
CA PHE A 574 11.39 -14.95 3.02
C PHE A 574 11.89 -15.06 1.57
N VAL A 575 11.92 -13.94 0.84
CA VAL A 575 12.42 -13.89 -0.54
C VAL A 575 13.89 -14.31 -0.61
N ALA A 576 14.75 -13.76 0.26
CA ALA A 576 16.17 -14.08 0.31
C ALA A 576 16.40 -15.57 0.64
N GLU A 577 15.66 -16.11 1.61
CA GLU A 577 15.74 -17.52 2.01
C GLU A 577 15.30 -18.47 0.87
N ARG A 578 14.25 -18.14 0.11
CA ARG A 578 13.75 -18.99 -0.98
C ARG A 578 14.49 -18.79 -2.31
N ALA A 579 15.08 -17.62 -2.55
CA ALA A 579 15.75 -17.32 -3.82
C ALA A 579 16.97 -18.21 -4.08
N ALA A 580 17.77 -18.55 -3.05
CA ALA A 580 18.93 -19.43 -3.21
C ALA A 580 18.55 -20.82 -3.74
N LEU A 581 17.43 -21.36 -3.25
CA LEU A 581 16.86 -22.62 -3.68
C LEU A 581 16.25 -22.51 -5.09
N GLY A 582 15.50 -21.43 -5.36
CA GLY A 582 14.91 -21.16 -6.69
C GLY A 582 15.94 -20.91 -7.80
N GLU A 583 17.13 -20.43 -7.46
CA GLU A 583 18.27 -20.31 -8.39
C GLU A 583 19.04 -21.62 -8.58
N ASN A 584 18.66 -22.70 -7.88
CA ASN A 584 19.40 -23.95 -7.84
C ASN A 584 20.85 -23.78 -7.34
N LYS A 585 21.14 -22.71 -6.58
CA LYS A 585 22.48 -22.40 -6.03
C LYS A 585 22.74 -22.99 -4.64
N GLU A 586 21.72 -23.54 -4.00
CA GLU A 586 21.84 -24.24 -2.72
C GLU A 586 21.17 -25.61 -2.84
N ALA A 587 21.81 -26.65 -2.30
CA ALA A 587 21.16 -27.94 -2.06
C ALA A 587 20.99 -28.17 -0.56
N LEU A 588 19.78 -28.53 -0.15
CA LEU A 588 19.49 -28.94 1.23
C LEU A 588 19.57 -30.46 1.30
N LEU A 589 20.47 -31.01 2.13
CA LEU A 589 20.75 -32.43 2.25
C LEU A 589 20.47 -32.91 3.67
N SER A 590 19.94 -34.12 3.80
CA SER A 590 20.06 -34.90 5.03
C SER A 590 21.22 -35.88 4.86
N VAL A 591 22.21 -35.82 5.73
CA VAL A 591 23.38 -36.71 5.71
C VAL A 591 23.47 -37.49 7.01
N ILE A 592 23.51 -38.81 6.89
CA ILE A 592 23.69 -39.75 8.00
C ILE A 592 25.16 -40.15 8.05
N ILE A 593 25.81 -39.93 9.19
CA ILE A 593 27.19 -40.33 9.45
C ILE A 593 27.30 -41.20 10.72
N PRO A 594 28.35 -42.02 10.86
CA PRO A 594 28.61 -42.71 12.13
C PRO A 594 28.86 -41.73 13.28
N GLU A 595 28.25 -41.95 14.44
CA GLU A 595 28.38 -41.09 15.63
C GLU A 595 29.69 -41.38 16.38
N LYS A 596 30.83 -40.96 15.80
CA LYS A 596 32.17 -41.16 16.38
C LYS A 596 33.11 -39.99 16.12
N PRO A 597 34.13 -39.79 16.97
CA PRO A 597 35.13 -38.73 16.78
C PRO A 597 35.74 -38.74 15.37
N GLY A 598 35.85 -37.55 14.77
CA GLY A 598 36.41 -37.35 13.43
C GLY A 598 35.43 -37.55 12.25
N ALA A 599 34.22 -38.09 12.47
CA ALA A 599 33.25 -38.27 11.39
C ALA A 599 32.79 -36.96 10.74
N PHE A 600 32.58 -35.91 11.56
CA PHE A 600 32.28 -34.55 11.10
C PHE A 600 33.39 -33.93 10.24
N ALA A 601 34.65 -34.08 10.66
CA ALA A 601 35.79 -33.59 9.89
C ALA A 601 35.90 -34.29 8.53
N LYS A 602 35.64 -35.60 8.50
CA LYS A 602 35.58 -36.40 7.27
C LYS A 602 34.46 -35.91 6.33
N LEU A 603 33.26 -35.68 6.87
CA LEU A 603 32.12 -35.14 6.11
C LEU A 603 32.46 -33.80 5.44
N ILE A 604 33.00 -32.85 6.18
CA ILE A 604 33.36 -31.54 5.60
C ILE A 604 34.50 -31.66 4.60
N SER A 605 35.47 -32.55 4.84
CA SER A 605 36.55 -32.82 3.90
C SER A 605 36.03 -33.38 2.57
N THR A 606 34.99 -34.22 2.60
CA THR A 606 34.33 -34.73 1.38
C THR A 606 33.52 -33.65 0.66
N ILE A 607 32.89 -32.72 1.39
CA ILE A 607 32.13 -31.62 0.78
C ILE A 607 33.05 -30.57 0.12
N HIS A 608 34.23 -30.34 0.70
CA HIS A 608 35.22 -29.41 0.15
C HIS A 608 35.53 -29.72 -1.33
N PRO A 609 35.63 -28.70 -2.23
CA PRO A 609 35.68 -27.26 -1.97
C PRO A 609 34.32 -26.53 -1.95
N MET A 610 33.19 -27.23 -1.95
CA MET A 610 31.88 -26.56 -1.92
C MET A 610 31.67 -25.82 -0.60
N GLY A 611 31.06 -24.64 -0.68
CA GLY A 611 30.70 -23.83 0.48
C GLY A 611 29.55 -24.48 1.26
N ILE A 612 29.55 -24.30 2.59
CA ILE A 612 28.46 -24.74 3.46
C ILE A 612 27.67 -23.50 3.85
N THR A 613 26.38 -23.50 3.54
CA THR A 613 25.43 -22.43 3.87
C THR A 613 24.69 -22.70 5.18
N GLU A 614 24.49 -23.98 5.51
CA GLU A 614 23.80 -24.44 6.71
C GLU A 614 24.40 -25.75 7.22
N PHE A 615 24.55 -25.87 8.53
CA PHE A 615 24.94 -27.09 9.23
C PHE A 615 24.16 -27.15 10.54
N SER A 616 23.20 -28.06 10.62
CA SER A 616 22.33 -28.23 11.79
C SER A 616 22.34 -29.69 12.24
N TYR A 617 22.69 -29.92 13.51
CA TYR A 617 22.81 -31.24 14.12
C TYR A 617 22.49 -31.19 15.61
N ARG A 618 21.86 -32.26 16.11
CA ARG A 618 21.68 -32.56 17.53
C ARG A 618 21.93 -34.05 17.78
N TYR A 619 22.64 -34.35 18.86
CA TYR A 619 22.83 -35.71 19.34
C TYR A 619 21.49 -36.38 19.69
N SER A 620 21.21 -37.50 19.03
CA SER A 620 20.02 -38.33 19.25
C SER A 620 20.31 -39.75 19.74
N GLY A 621 21.53 -40.25 19.60
CA GLY A 621 21.91 -41.60 20.01
C GLY A 621 23.34 -41.96 19.58
N PRO A 622 23.87 -43.11 20.03
CA PRO A 622 25.30 -43.42 19.93
C PRO A 622 25.73 -44.09 18.62
N GLN A 623 24.82 -44.39 17.69
CA GLN A 623 25.13 -45.14 16.47
C GLN A 623 25.32 -44.21 15.26
N GLU A 624 24.37 -43.31 15.03
CA GLU A 624 24.30 -42.49 13.83
C GLU A 624 23.93 -41.05 14.19
N ALA A 625 24.55 -40.11 13.49
CA ALA A 625 24.26 -38.69 13.50
C ALA A 625 23.50 -38.32 12.22
N ASN A 626 22.31 -37.73 12.39
CA ASN A 626 21.52 -37.16 11.30
C ASN A 626 21.78 -35.66 11.20
N ILE A 627 22.32 -35.22 10.08
CA ILE A 627 22.78 -33.84 9.88
C ILE A 627 21.99 -33.22 8.75
N LEU A 628 21.42 -32.04 9.01
CA LEU A 628 20.86 -31.20 7.95
C LEU A 628 21.94 -30.25 7.44
N LEU A 629 22.21 -30.28 6.14
CA LEU A 629 23.28 -29.54 5.48
C LEU A 629 22.73 -28.69 4.34
N GLY A 630 23.11 -27.42 4.30
CA GLY A 630 23.00 -26.57 3.12
C GLY A 630 24.35 -26.50 2.43
N VAL A 631 24.41 -26.86 1.14
CA VAL A 631 25.64 -26.85 0.33
C VAL A 631 25.47 -25.90 -0.85
N GLU A 632 26.43 -25.00 -1.02
CA GLU A 632 26.48 -24.07 -2.15
C GLU A 632 26.89 -24.81 -3.43
N LEU A 633 26.13 -24.58 -4.49
CA LEU A 633 26.32 -25.17 -5.81
C LEU A 633 26.26 -24.10 -6.90
N LYS A 634 26.90 -24.39 -8.03
CA LYS A 634 26.75 -23.58 -9.23
C LYS A 634 25.55 -24.09 -10.02
N ALA A 635 24.58 -23.22 -10.29
CA ALA A 635 23.36 -23.56 -11.02
C ALA A 635 23.64 -24.27 -12.36
N ALA A 636 24.66 -23.84 -13.11
CA ALA A 636 25.03 -24.40 -14.41
C ALA A 636 25.57 -25.84 -14.35
N THR A 637 26.14 -26.26 -13.22
CA THR A 637 26.76 -27.57 -13.06
C THR A 637 26.08 -28.44 -12.01
N ARG A 638 25.02 -27.94 -11.37
CA ARG A 638 24.26 -28.65 -10.32
C ARG A 638 23.89 -30.08 -10.70
N SER A 639 23.37 -30.28 -11.92
CA SER A 639 22.91 -31.59 -12.40
C SER A 639 24.02 -32.65 -12.43
N ARG A 640 25.29 -32.22 -12.45
CA ARG A 640 26.47 -33.08 -12.33
C ARG A 640 27.02 -33.07 -10.90
N ASP A 641 27.21 -31.89 -10.32
CA ASP A 641 27.96 -31.70 -9.08
C ASP A 641 27.23 -32.28 -7.86
N LEU A 642 25.89 -32.20 -7.82
CA LEU A 642 25.10 -32.75 -6.71
C LEU A 642 25.09 -34.29 -6.70
N PRO A 643 24.79 -34.99 -7.80
CA PRO A 643 24.94 -36.44 -7.85
C PRO A 643 26.37 -36.92 -7.55
N ASP A 644 27.39 -36.20 -8.04
CA ASP A 644 28.80 -36.49 -7.73
C ASP A 644 29.09 -36.37 -6.22
N LEU A 645 28.62 -35.30 -5.57
CA LEU A 645 28.76 -35.14 -4.13
C LEU A 645 28.10 -36.29 -3.36
N ILE A 646 26.86 -36.66 -3.72
CA ILE A 646 26.14 -37.77 -3.08
C ILE A 646 26.92 -39.08 -3.25
N ALA A 647 27.46 -39.35 -4.44
CA ALA A 647 28.29 -40.52 -4.69
C ALA A 647 29.60 -40.51 -3.87
N ARG A 648 30.29 -39.36 -3.76
CA ARG A 648 31.49 -39.22 -2.93
C ARG A 648 31.21 -39.43 -1.45
N LEU A 649 30.07 -38.94 -0.94
CA LEU A 649 29.62 -39.20 0.42
C LEU A 649 29.35 -40.69 0.64
N GLY A 650 28.69 -41.35 -0.32
CA GLY A 650 28.44 -42.80 -0.31
C GLY A 650 29.73 -43.63 -0.25
N ALA A 651 30.76 -43.25 -1.02
CA ALA A 651 32.05 -43.94 -1.03
C ALA A 651 32.77 -43.89 0.33
N GLU A 652 32.48 -42.88 1.14
CA GLU A 652 33.05 -42.72 2.48
C GLU A 652 32.21 -43.33 3.60
N GLY A 653 31.14 -44.06 3.24
CA GLY A 653 30.22 -44.74 4.16
C GLY A 653 29.13 -43.85 4.75
N MET A 654 28.79 -42.74 4.10
CA MET A 654 27.75 -41.79 4.53
C MET A 654 26.52 -41.92 3.62
N THR A 655 25.32 -41.76 4.19
CA THR A 655 24.07 -41.77 3.40
C THR A 655 23.56 -40.34 3.24
N ALA A 656 23.42 -39.87 2.00
CA ALA A 656 22.96 -38.50 1.72
C ALA A 656 21.67 -38.50 0.87
N THR A 657 20.68 -37.70 1.29
CA THR A 657 19.39 -37.54 0.61
C THR A 657 19.18 -36.07 0.26
N ASP A 658 18.81 -35.77 -0.99
CA ASP A 658 18.46 -34.41 -1.42
C ASP A 658 17.04 -34.03 -0.95
N LEU A 659 16.96 -33.02 -0.09
CA LEU A 659 15.75 -32.41 0.46
C LEU A 659 15.43 -31.06 -0.19
N SER A 660 16.12 -30.65 -1.26
CA SER A 660 15.93 -29.34 -1.90
C SER A 660 14.50 -29.10 -2.41
N GLN A 661 13.76 -30.17 -2.71
CA GLN A 661 12.36 -30.11 -3.16
C GLN A 661 11.34 -30.44 -2.04
N ASP A 662 11.81 -30.70 -0.83
CA ASP A 662 10.95 -31.03 0.32
C ASP A 662 10.48 -29.74 1.00
N GLU A 663 9.18 -29.42 0.89
CA GLU A 663 8.61 -28.24 1.54
C GLU A 663 8.63 -28.31 3.07
N LEU A 664 8.46 -29.48 3.68
CA LEU A 664 8.57 -29.64 5.13
C LEU A 664 9.99 -29.29 5.59
N ALA A 665 10.99 -29.74 4.84
CA ALA A 665 12.38 -29.42 5.12
C ALA A 665 12.69 -27.92 5.00
N LYS A 666 12.27 -27.30 3.89
CA LYS A 666 12.51 -25.88 3.58
C LYS A 666 11.79 -24.93 4.54
N SER A 667 10.57 -25.25 4.95
CA SER A 667 9.71 -24.34 5.73
C SER A 667 9.81 -24.52 7.24
N HIS A 668 10.08 -25.75 7.71
CA HIS A 668 10.00 -26.08 9.13
C HIS A 668 11.26 -26.75 9.65
N ILE A 669 11.68 -27.91 9.09
CA ILE A 669 12.73 -28.73 9.71
C ILE A 669 14.04 -27.96 9.83
N ARG A 670 14.44 -27.17 8.82
CA ARG A 670 15.64 -26.33 8.88
C ARG A 670 15.65 -25.26 9.99
N TYR A 671 14.53 -25.03 10.66
CA TYR A 671 14.40 -24.14 11.81
C TYR A 671 14.20 -24.89 13.14
N LEU A 672 14.01 -26.22 13.09
CA LEU A 672 13.67 -27.06 14.24
C LEU A 672 14.75 -28.09 14.57
N VAL A 673 15.66 -28.40 13.64
CA VAL A 673 16.82 -29.26 13.92
C VAL A 673 17.64 -28.62 15.05
N GLY A 674 17.66 -29.29 16.20
CA GLY A 674 18.20 -28.73 17.43
C GLY A 674 17.62 -29.43 18.65
N GLY A 675 16.31 -29.36 18.89
CA GLY A 675 15.59 -30.17 19.90
C GLY A 675 16.25 -30.36 21.29
N ARG A 676 15.69 -31.31 22.05
CA ARG A 676 16.26 -31.74 23.34
C ARG A 676 17.23 -32.90 23.15
N SER A 677 18.24 -32.98 24.01
CA SER A 677 19.17 -34.11 24.04
C SER A 677 19.51 -34.49 25.47
N SER A 678 19.71 -35.79 25.68
CA SER A 678 20.21 -36.37 26.93
C SER A 678 21.73 -36.55 26.92
N ALA A 679 22.45 -35.85 26.04
CA ALA A 679 23.91 -35.92 25.94
C ALA A 679 24.58 -35.65 27.30
N ALA A 680 25.32 -36.61 27.86
CA ALA A 680 26.04 -36.41 29.11
C ALA A 680 27.15 -35.36 28.94
N ASP A 681 27.46 -34.65 30.03
CA ASP A 681 28.59 -33.70 30.16
C ASP A 681 28.68 -32.67 29.02
N GLU A 682 27.53 -32.14 28.62
CA GLU A 682 27.41 -31.15 27.54
C GLU A 682 27.74 -29.74 28.03
N HIS A 683 28.73 -29.12 27.41
CA HIS A 683 29.03 -27.70 27.52
C HIS A 683 28.54 -26.96 26.28
N MET A 684 27.79 -25.87 26.47
CA MET A 684 27.17 -25.12 25.38
C MET A 684 27.90 -23.79 25.14
N PHE A 685 28.29 -23.54 23.90
CA PHE A 685 29.05 -22.36 23.51
C PHE A 685 28.39 -21.62 22.35
N MET A 686 28.36 -20.29 22.44
CA MET A 686 28.13 -19.40 21.32
C MET A 686 29.47 -18.94 20.77
N PHE A 687 29.84 -19.41 19.59
CA PHE A 687 31.04 -18.99 18.87
C PHE A 687 30.74 -17.89 17.85
N GLU A 688 31.74 -17.06 17.60
CA GLU A 688 31.76 -16.05 16.55
C GLU A 688 32.84 -16.41 15.53
N PHE A 689 32.42 -16.93 14.36
CA PHE A 689 33.37 -17.24 13.31
C PHE A 689 33.55 -16.02 12.41
N PRO A 690 34.80 -15.66 12.05
CA PRO A 690 35.03 -14.69 11.00
C PRO A 690 34.48 -15.24 9.69
N GLU A 691 33.81 -14.39 8.89
CA GLU A 691 33.19 -14.78 7.62
C GLU A 691 34.24 -14.99 6.50
N ARG A 692 35.29 -15.78 6.78
CA ARG A 692 36.30 -16.22 5.80
C ARG A 692 36.14 -17.73 5.59
N GLY A 693 36.24 -18.16 4.33
CA GLY A 693 36.16 -19.57 3.96
C GLY A 693 37.12 -20.44 4.78
N GLY A 694 36.61 -21.57 5.29
CA GLY A 694 37.40 -22.52 6.08
C GLY A 694 37.29 -22.37 7.60
N ALA A 695 36.54 -21.41 8.13
CA ALA A 695 36.38 -21.25 9.59
C ALA A 695 35.74 -22.49 10.25
N LEU A 696 34.67 -23.02 9.64
CA LEU A 696 34.01 -24.27 10.03
C LEU A 696 34.95 -25.47 9.90
N PHE A 697 35.71 -25.54 8.81
CA PHE A 697 36.69 -26.59 8.60
C PHE A 697 37.79 -26.57 9.68
N LYS A 698 38.31 -25.39 10.03
CA LYS A 698 39.26 -25.23 11.14
C LYS A 698 38.63 -25.67 12.46
N PHE A 699 37.39 -25.28 12.76
CA PHE A 699 36.70 -25.68 13.99
C PHE A 699 36.65 -27.19 14.14
N LEU A 700 36.17 -27.89 13.11
CA LEU A 700 35.96 -29.33 13.16
C LEU A 700 37.27 -30.13 13.13
N ASN A 701 38.34 -29.61 12.52
CA ASN A 701 39.66 -30.26 12.53
C ASN A 701 40.50 -29.94 13.78
N THR A 702 40.23 -28.83 14.48
CA THR A 702 40.94 -28.47 15.72
C THR A 702 40.36 -29.21 16.93
N LEU A 703 39.11 -29.69 16.85
CA LEU A 703 38.48 -30.45 17.92
C LEU A 703 39.27 -31.75 18.20
N GLN A 704 39.82 -31.88 19.41
CA GLN A 704 40.73 -32.97 19.76
C GLN A 704 40.04 -34.36 19.75
N PRO A 705 40.78 -35.44 19.45
CA PRO A 705 40.28 -36.81 19.61
C PRO A 705 39.86 -37.07 21.07
N GLY A 706 38.57 -37.31 21.28
CA GLY A 706 37.97 -37.57 22.61
C GLY A 706 36.80 -36.65 22.97
N MET A 707 36.72 -35.46 22.35
CA MET A 707 35.56 -34.57 22.47
C MET A 707 34.55 -34.88 21.36
N ASN A 708 33.28 -35.02 21.73
CA ASN A 708 32.21 -35.24 20.78
C ASN A 708 31.32 -33.99 20.67
N ILE A 709 30.86 -33.69 19.46
CA ILE A 709 29.89 -32.61 19.25
C ILE A 709 28.51 -33.17 19.58
N SER A 710 27.77 -32.52 20.48
CA SER A 710 26.39 -32.88 20.84
C SER A 710 25.33 -31.95 20.24
N LEU A 711 25.75 -30.77 19.77
CA LEU A 711 24.93 -29.84 19.02
C LEU A 711 25.84 -29.04 18.09
N PHE A 712 25.40 -28.82 16.86
CA PHE A 712 26.05 -27.84 16.00
C PHE A 712 24.99 -27.13 15.17
N HIS A 713 24.90 -25.81 15.30
CA HIS A 713 23.97 -25.00 14.55
C HIS A 713 24.72 -23.81 13.94
N TYR A 714 24.92 -23.87 12.63
CA TYR A 714 25.55 -22.85 11.81
C TYR A 714 24.65 -22.54 10.62
N ARG A 715 24.38 -21.26 10.41
CA ARG A 715 23.75 -20.74 9.18
C ARG A 715 24.45 -19.46 8.80
N ASN A 716 24.81 -19.35 7.52
CA ASN A 716 25.29 -18.10 6.99
C ASN A 716 24.10 -17.16 6.72
N TYR A 717 24.02 -16.06 7.48
CA TYR A 717 23.00 -15.02 7.32
C TYR A 717 23.52 -13.74 6.63
N GLY A 718 24.75 -13.76 6.08
CA GLY A 718 25.35 -12.61 5.39
C GLY A 718 25.65 -11.41 6.29
N GLY A 719 25.94 -11.67 7.57
CA GLY A 719 26.44 -10.65 8.50
C GLY A 719 27.94 -10.86 8.77
N ASP A 720 28.63 -9.80 9.21
CA ASP A 720 30.10 -9.76 9.38
C ASP A 720 30.70 -10.90 10.25
N VAL A 721 29.87 -11.55 11.07
CA VAL A 721 30.24 -12.64 11.97
C VAL A 721 29.16 -13.72 11.92
N ALA A 722 29.56 -14.96 11.63
CA ALA A 722 28.66 -16.10 11.74
C ALA A 722 28.55 -16.52 13.20
N LYS A 723 27.34 -16.42 13.76
CA LYS A 723 27.04 -16.87 15.13
C LYS A 723 26.69 -18.34 15.13
N ILE A 724 27.45 -19.12 15.90
CA ILE A 724 27.34 -20.57 15.93
C ILE A 724 27.01 -21.00 17.33
N LEU A 725 26.03 -21.88 17.46
CA LEU A 725 25.76 -22.57 18.70
C LEU A 725 26.35 -23.97 18.58
N ALA A 726 27.23 -24.34 19.53
CA ALA A 726 27.84 -25.66 19.55
C ALA A 726 27.81 -26.25 20.96
N GLY A 727 27.33 -27.48 21.06
CA GLY A 727 27.40 -28.32 22.25
C GLY A 727 28.59 -29.27 22.11
N ILE A 728 29.44 -29.31 23.12
CA ILE A 728 30.61 -30.18 23.18
C ILE A 728 30.48 -31.06 24.42
N GLN A 729 30.52 -32.37 24.23
CA GLN A 729 30.59 -33.33 25.34
C GLN A 729 32.02 -33.41 25.84
N CYS A 730 32.21 -33.06 27.10
CA CYS A 730 33.50 -33.11 27.77
C CYS A 730 33.30 -33.51 29.23
N PRO A 731 33.63 -34.75 29.61
CA PRO A 731 33.62 -35.17 31.01
C PRO A 731 34.48 -34.23 31.86
N GLN A 732 34.12 -34.05 33.11
CA GLN A 732 34.79 -33.09 34.00
C GLN A 732 36.30 -33.35 34.14
N GLU A 733 36.72 -34.61 34.04
CA GLU A 733 38.12 -35.06 34.06
C GLU A 733 38.95 -34.54 32.86
N GLU A 734 38.28 -34.20 31.75
CA GLU A 734 38.89 -33.73 30.50
C GLU A 734 38.77 -32.21 30.29
N SER A 735 38.25 -31.47 31.27
CA SER A 735 38.02 -30.01 31.18
C SER A 735 39.27 -29.20 30.77
N ALA A 736 40.47 -29.68 31.14
CA ALA A 736 41.74 -29.07 30.72
C ALA A 736 41.93 -29.12 29.19
N LYS A 737 41.52 -30.21 28.52
CA LYS A 737 41.58 -30.37 27.06
C LYS A 737 40.57 -29.47 26.35
N LEU A 738 39.37 -29.29 26.92
CA LEU A 738 38.38 -28.35 26.40
C LEU A 738 38.92 -26.91 26.44
N THR A 739 39.57 -26.54 27.54
CA THR A 739 40.21 -25.22 27.69
C THR A 739 41.34 -25.03 26.67
N GLU A 740 42.15 -26.06 26.43
CA GLU A 740 43.19 -26.05 25.39
C GLU A 740 42.59 -25.88 23.98
N PHE A 741 41.56 -26.63 23.64
CA PHE A 741 40.86 -26.49 22.36
C PHE A 741 40.33 -25.06 22.14
N LEU A 742 39.67 -24.48 23.15
CA LEU A 742 39.12 -23.12 23.08
C LEU A 742 40.22 -22.06 22.89
N ARG A 743 41.41 -22.28 23.46
CA ARG A 743 42.58 -21.43 23.26
C ARG A 743 43.15 -21.59 21.85
N ASP A 744 43.31 -22.83 21.38
CA ASP A 744 43.99 -23.14 20.12
C ASP A 744 43.14 -22.75 18.89
N ILE A 745 41.81 -22.88 19.00
CA ILE A 745 40.92 -22.47 17.93
C ILE A 745 40.91 -20.95 17.73
N GLY A 746 41.04 -20.18 18.81
CA GLY A 746 41.24 -18.73 18.80
C GLY A 746 40.04 -17.92 18.29
N TYR A 747 38.83 -18.49 18.30
CA TYR A 747 37.59 -17.77 17.96
C TYR A 747 36.95 -17.18 19.21
N PRO A 748 36.38 -15.96 19.14
CA PRO A 748 35.60 -15.43 20.25
C PRO A 748 34.43 -16.37 20.58
N TYR A 749 34.22 -16.61 21.87
CA TYR A 749 33.15 -17.47 22.34
C TYR A 749 32.56 -16.98 23.66
N LYS A 750 31.33 -17.41 23.92
CA LYS A 750 30.65 -17.26 25.22
C LYS A 750 30.08 -18.60 25.63
N GLU A 751 30.47 -19.11 26.79
CA GLU A 751 29.80 -20.27 27.38
C GLU A 751 28.41 -19.87 27.87
N VAL A 752 27.41 -20.68 27.50
CA VAL A 752 25.99 -20.48 27.79
C VAL A 752 25.34 -21.75 28.35
N THR A 753 26.14 -22.68 28.88
CA THR A 753 25.70 -23.94 29.51
C THR A 753 24.63 -23.71 30.59
N ASP A 754 24.73 -22.60 31.33
CA ASP A 754 23.77 -22.24 32.39
C ASP A 754 22.61 -21.35 31.94
N SER A 755 22.48 -21.05 30.63
CA SER A 755 21.39 -20.23 30.11
C SER A 755 20.03 -20.87 30.37
N ALA A 756 19.11 -20.12 30.98
CA ALA A 756 17.75 -20.56 31.25
C ALA A 756 17.01 -20.98 29.95
N SER A 757 17.27 -20.29 28.84
CA SER A 757 16.65 -20.61 27.54
C SER A 757 17.17 -21.93 26.97
N TYR A 758 18.47 -22.19 27.09
CA TYR A 758 19.06 -23.47 26.67
C TYR A 758 18.51 -24.61 27.52
N LYS A 759 18.51 -24.45 28.85
CA LYS A 759 17.97 -25.45 29.78
C LYS A 759 16.52 -25.80 29.45
N MET A 760 15.65 -24.81 29.35
CA MET A 760 14.21 -25.01 29.13
C MET A 760 13.84 -25.65 27.78
N PHE A 761 14.53 -25.29 26.68
CA PHE A 761 14.14 -25.73 25.33
C PHE A 761 14.99 -26.86 24.76
N MET A 762 16.23 -27.02 25.20
CA MET A 762 17.20 -27.93 24.59
C MET A 762 17.78 -28.97 25.57
N ARG A 763 17.49 -28.88 26.86
CA ARG A 763 18.03 -29.80 27.89
C ARG A 763 16.92 -30.48 28.69
N ASP A 764 16.24 -29.73 29.54
CA ASP A 764 15.09 -30.12 30.37
C ASP A 764 13.84 -30.21 29.49
#